data_AF-A0A7W8PJR5-F1
#
_entry.id   AF-A0A7W8PJR5-F1
#
_cell.length_a   1.000
_cell.length_b   1.000
_cell.length_c   1.000
_cell.angle_alpha   90.00
_cell.angle_beta   90.00
_cell.angle_gamma   90.00
#
_symmetry.space_group_name_H-M   'P 1'
#
loop_
_entity.id
_entity.type
_entity.pdbx_description
1 polymer ?
#
loop_
_entity_poly.entity_id
_entity_poly.type
_entity_poly.pdbx_seq_one_letter_code
_entity_poly.pdbx_strand_id
1 'polypeptide(L)'
;MNRLSSAPTALQRHYEVVVIGSGYGGAIAASRMARAGRRVCVLERGREFMAGEYPRTPVQGAEQIQYNTAEAQIGSPLALIEVHVNEDVNAVVGCGLGGTSLINANVALEADPRLWDDPRWPAALRADQAGRDDGYALAWKMLSPSPVPDDFPPLPKLQALEKSAQALGMADRFSRPPITVTFKDGPNAAGVEQQRCVGCGDCNSGCNYDAKNSTHMNYLPDAVAHGAQIFTGTAVHSVLRDPDTQQWKVNFQLVKLGRESYDAPDLFVLADIVIVAAGTIGSTALLLRSRDAGLSTSEMLGQHFTGNGDVLAFAYNTRDTINGVGWGEHKPGQIPPVGPTITGLIDIRADEKNVKDGYVIEEGSLAGAVGEALVGMLGALAPLEGVDAAGAPSLLERMSYDARALESLIRGPYHGAMNHTQSYLVMAHDDESGRITVGDKGRARIEWKNAGRQPIFQSIENVLIEATKPLGGKYLRNPISTKIAGRHTVTVHPLGGCGMGEDAAHGVVDHLGRVFSGTAGVAVHDGLYVMDGAVMPMSLGVNPLLTISALAERNCALLAKAHDWSIDYMSKGTAAAPPAQKIGLRFTETMVGTYTPSVAGEAAKSPIEFTLTVESDDLADMLSNPNHLARTAGTLTCPALSAQPLTISDGTFNLFVVDESDLDERNMNYRMTLDAVEGNTWYLTGKKIITRTSPINLWEQTNTLYAEIRAAAQDDAPVVGTATLIITPENFLKQQRTLEVTHAPDLKTRLEWTLKFGKFFAGVLFIEYGGVAAPLQFYDPYIPPRAKRTLRAPAPQVTYFDTPDRTRLKLTRYCDPAAGKAAKPILLIHGSGVSSRIFSTDLIPTNLVEYLYASGYDVWLVDLRVSIELPSVLVPTNVDKVAREDIPAAVAKIREVTGAPNIQVLGHCLGGLALSMSLLHGLDGVRSAVISQVSAHPVPGTLQRIKAGLHIPDLMQHLRIRDLTAYTQEDSWPANLFDEALRLYPLDHGEGCGNPICHRATFLYGLLYEHDKLNEALHANLQELFGIHDMAVFQHLATMVRAGQVVDARGDDVYLTGADGMKGLEGMRLPIGFIHGEKNETYLPVSTARTYELLRKRFPEQPYERHLIPGYGHIDCIFGKNAAVDVYPLIVGYLNAH
;
A
#
# COMPACT_ATOMS: atom_id res chain seq x y z
N MET A 1 20.80 -3.33 -3.77
CA MET A 1 19.93 -4.47 -3.40
C MET A 1 18.50 -3.94 -3.21
N ASN A 2 17.47 -4.69 -3.62
CA ASN A 2 16.08 -4.36 -3.25
C ASN A 2 15.85 -4.67 -1.77
N ARG A 3 14.82 -4.06 -1.16
CA ARG A 3 14.36 -4.43 0.19
C ARG A 3 13.90 -5.90 0.19
N LEU A 4 14.22 -6.62 1.26
CA LEU A 4 13.94 -8.05 1.46
C LEU A 4 12.62 -8.27 2.21
N SER A 5 12.14 -7.27 2.94
CA SER A 5 10.91 -7.35 3.71
C SER A 5 9.67 -7.43 2.80
N SER A 6 8.78 -8.36 3.13
CA SER A 6 7.44 -8.52 2.58
C SER A 6 6.45 -7.62 3.33
N ALA A 7 5.38 -7.21 2.66
CA ALA A 7 4.29 -6.49 3.32
C ALA A 7 3.63 -7.38 4.39
N PRO A 8 3.24 -6.85 5.57
CA PRO A 8 2.55 -7.64 6.61
C PRO A 8 1.30 -8.36 6.10
N THR A 9 0.62 -7.78 5.11
CA THR A 9 -0.58 -8.33 4.47
C THR A 9 -0.31 -9.54 3.56
N ALA A 10 0.95 -9.86 3.28
CA ALA A 10 1.35 -11.07 2.54
C ALA A 10 1.64 -12.27 3.46
N LEU A 11 1.44 -12.11 4.78
CA LEU A 11 1.61 -13.17 5.76
C LEU A 11 0.53 -14.23 5.57
N GLN A 12 0.95 -15.48 5.39
CA GLN A 12 0.05 -16.63 5.27
C GLN A 12 -0.38 -17.13 6.64
N ARG A 13 -1.50 -17.83 6.70
CA ARG A 13 -2.02 -18.44 7.94
C ARG A 13 -1.07 -19.50 8.53
N HIS A 14 -0.36 -20.23 7.68
CA HIS A 14 0.51 -21.36 8.06
C HIS A 14 1.82 -21.36 7.29
N TYR A 15 2.90 -21.74 7.98
CA TYR A 15 4.22 -22.02 7.40
C TYR A 15 4.77 -23.35 7.91
N GLU A 16 5.62 -24.02 7.13
CA GLU A 16 6.31 -25.22 7.63
C GLU A 16 7.33 -24.84 8.72
N VAL A 17 8.04 -23.72 8.52
CA VAL A 17 9.03 -23.22 9.48
C VAL A 17 8.83 -21.72 9.73
N VAL A 18 8.67 -21.34 11.00
CA VAL A 18 8.73 -19.94 11.45
C VAL A 18 10.04 -19.71 12.20
N VAL A 19 10.79 -18.71 11.77
CA VAL A 19 12.02 -18.25 12.42
C VAL A 19 11.76 -16.91 13.09
N ILE A 20 12.03 -16.81 14.39
CA ILE A 20 11.78 -15.61 15.18
C ILE A 20 13.11 -14.89 15.41
N GLY A 21 13.28 -13.71 14.82
CA GLY A 21 14.52 -12.94 14.82
C GLY A 21 15.42 -13.24 13.63
N SER A 22 16.16 -12.22 13.19
CA SER A 22 16.95 -12.26 11.94
C SER A 22 18.46 -12.04 12.15
N GLY A 23 18.96 -12.27 13.37
CA GLY A 23 20.39 -12.28 13.69
C GLY A 23 21.14 -13.46 13.05
N TYR A 24 22.36 -13.75 13.52
CA TYR A 24 23.19 -14.86 12.99
C TYR A 24 22.43 -16.19 12.93
N GLY A 25 21.91 -16.66 14.08
CA GLY A 25 21.15 -17.90 14.16
C GLY A 25 19.93 -17.94 13.24
N GLY A 26 19.12 -16.87 13.28
CA GLY A 26 17.86 -16.80 12.53
C GLY A 26 18.07 -16.69 11.02
N ALA A 27 19.04 -15.89 10.58
CA ALA A 27 19.37 -15.77 9.17
C ALA A 27 19.90 -17.09 8.58
N ILE A 28 20.75 -17.80 9.33
CA ILE A 28 21.25 -19.14 8.95
C ILE A 28 20.09 -20.13 8.87
N ALA A 29 19.27 -20.20 9.91
CA ALA A 29 18.09 -21.09 9.92
C ALA A 29 17.15 -20.81 8.74
N ALA A 30 16.86 -19.54 8.47
CA ALA A 30 16.01 -19.16 7.34
C ALA A 30 16.60 -19.59 5.99
N SER A 31 17.89 -19.32 5.77
CA SER A 31 18.60 -19.73 4.54
C SER A 31 18.61 -21.24 4.36
N ARG A 32 18.98 -22.00 5.41
CA ARG A 32 19.12 -23.45 5.31
C ARG A 32 17.77 -24.16 5.16
N MET A 33 16.73 -23.72 5.87
CA MET A 33 15.39 -24.29 5.72
C MET A 33 14.77 -23.94 4.36
N ALA A 34 15.00 -22.73 3.83
CA ALA A 34 14.57 -22.38 2.48
C ALA A 34 15.31 -23.17 1.40
N ARG A 35 16.62 -23.37 1.54
CA ARG A 35 17.45 -24.25 0.69
C ARG A 35 17.07 -25.73 0.79
N ALA A 36 16.41 -26.14 1.87
CA ALA A 36 15.77 -27.45 2.01
C ALA A 36 14.37 -27.51 1.35
N GLY A 37 13.96 -26.45 0.64
CA GLY A 37 12.69 -26.36 -0.08
C GLY A 37 11.48 -26.20 0.85
N ARG A 38 11.66 -25.71 2.08
CA ARG A 38 10.56 -25.47 3.03
C ARG A 38 9.94 -24.09 2.84
N ARG A 39 8.66 -23.97 3.18
CA ARG A 39 7.98 -22.67 3.30
C ARG A 39 8.38 -21.99 4.61
N VAL A 40 9.28 -21.01 4.50
CA VAL A 40 9.88 -20.32 5.64
C VAL A 40 9.31 -18.91 5.80
N CYS A 41 8.96 -18.56 7.04
CA CYS A 41 8.61 -17.22 7.47
C CYS A 41 9.62 -16.71 8.51
N VAL A 42 10.14 -15.50 8.34
CA VAL A 42 11.00 -14.82 9.31
C VAL A 42 10.25 -13.64 9.92
N LEU A 43 10.11 -13.62 11.25
CA LEU A 43 9.49 -12.52 11.99
C LEU A 43 10.57 -11.69 12.70
N GLU A 44 10.75 -10.44 12.28
CA GLU A 44 11.73 -9.50 12.81
C GLU A 44 11.04 -8.28 13.46
N ARG A 45 11.38 -7.98 14.71
CA ARG A 45 10.81 -6.83 15.42
C ARG A 45 11.27 -5.51 14.82
N GLY A 46 12.54 -5.37 14.48
CA GLY A 46 13.12 -4.15 13.95
C GLY A 46 12.75 -3.89 12.48
N ARG A 47 13.20 -2.74 11.96
CA ARG A 47 13.02 -2.36 10.55
C ARG A 47 14.17 -2.86 9.67
N GLU A 48 13.96 -2.84 8.36
CA GLU A 48 15.05 -3.06 7.39
C GLU A 48 15.82 -1.77 7.13
N PHE A 49 17.15 -1.79 7.34
CA PHE A 49 18.05 -0.66 7.13
C PHE A 49 18.92 -0.89 5.90
N MET A 50 18.91 0.04 4.94
CA MET A 50 19.78 0.01 3.76
C MET A 50 21.03 0.87 3.97
N ALA A 51 22.10 0.60 3.22
CA ALA A 51 23.22 1.52 3.14
C ALA A 51 22.73 2.91 2.68
N GLY A 52 23.14 3.96 3.39
CA GLY A 52 22.62 5.31 3.26
C GLY A 52 21.64 5.70 4.37
N GLU A 53 20.98 4.73 5.01
CA GLU A 53 19.97 4.98 6.06
C GLU A 53 20.52 4.89 7.49
N TYR A 54 21.76 4.42 7.67
CA TYR A 54 22.40 4.37 8.98
C TYR A 54 22.79 5.78 9.45
N PRO A 55 22.68 6.08 10.75
CA PRO A 55 22.89 7.42 11.27
C PRO A 55 24.31 7.93 10.99
N ARG A 56 24.40 9.16 10.49
CA ARG A 56 25.68 9.85 10.23
C ARG A 56 25.92 11.02 11.18
N THR A 57 24.86 11.56 11.76
CA THR A 57 24.90 12.72 12.68
C THR A 57 24.54 12.29 14.11
N PRO A 58 24.94 13.05 15.14
CA PRO A 58 24.51 12.80 16.51
C PRO A 58 23.00 12.84 16.72
N VAL A 59 22.28 13.73 16.02
CA VAL A 59 20.82 13.81 16.10
C VAL A 59 20.18 12.55 15.53
N GLN A 60 20.62 12.11 14.34
CA GLN A 60 20.16 10.85 13.76
C GLN A 60 20.53 9.66 14.65
N GLY A 61 21.72 9.67 15.25
CA GLY A 61 22.16 8.65 16.20
C GLY A 61 21.21 8.54 17.40
N ALA A 62 20.86 9.67 18.02
CA ALA A 62 19.93 9.72 19.15
C ALA A 62 18.53 9.19 18.79
N GLU A 63 18.03 9.45 17.58
CA GLU A 63 16.76 8.90 17.08
C GLU A 63 16.80 7.37 16.87
N GLN A 64 18.00 6.80 16.69
CA GLN A 64 18.22 5.37 16.47
C GLN A 64 18.64 4.61 17.74
N ILE A 65 18.52 5.23 18.93
CA ILE A 65 18.73 4.55 20.21
C ILE A 65 17.41 4.42 20.96
N GLN A 66 17.20 3.25 21.57
CA GLN A 66 16.13 3.00 22.52
C GLN A 66 16.70 2.43 23.83
N TYR A 67 16.07 2.78 24.95
CA TYR A 67 16.47 2.36 26.28
C TYR A 67 15.36 1.55 26.94
N ASN A 68 15.70 0.36 27.42
CA ASN A 68 14.84 -0.47 28.23
C ASN A 68 15.23 -0.32 29.72
N THR A 69 14.49 0.51 30.45
CA THR A 69 14.70 0.77 31.88
C THR A 69 13.70 -0.01 32.75
N ALA A 70 13.87 0.02 34.07
CA ALA A 70 12.94 -0.65 34.98
C ALA A 70 11.52 -0.06 34.84
N GLU A 71 11.43 1.25 34.65
CA GLU A 71 10.19 2.02 34.61
C GLU A 71 9.52 1.99 33.23
N ALA A 72 10.28 2.21 32.15
CA ALA A 72 9.75 2.42 30.81
C ALA A 72 10.71 2.01 29.67
N GLN A 73 10.14 1.79 28.48
CA GLN A 73 10.89 1.83 27.21
C GLN A 73 10.92 3.28 26.73
N ILE A 74 12.11 3.82 26.47
CA ILE A 74 12.31 5.19 26.00
C ILE A 74 12.89 5.14 24.59
N GLY A 75 12.34 5.96 23.68
CA GLY A 75 12.72 5.96 22.26
C GLY A 75 11.81 5.06 21.42
N SER A 76 12.09 4.98 20.12
CA SER A 76 11.31 4.16 19.19
C SER A 76 11.61 2.67 19.40
N PRO A 77 10.61 1.78 19.53
CA PRO A 77 10.84 0.33 19.63
C PRO A 77 11.51 -0.27 18.37
N LEU A 78 11.44 0.47 17.25
CA LEU A 78 12.07 0.14 15.96
C LEU A 78 13.47 0.77 15.78
N ALA A 79 14.02 1.42 16.80
CA ALA A 79 15.33 2.06 16.74
C ALA A 79 16.46 1.02 16.66
N LEU A 80 17.52 1.32 15.90
CA LEU A 80 18.61 0.38 15.55
C LEU A 80 19.33 -0.22 16.76
N ILE A 81 19.56 0.57 17.82
CA ILE A 81 20.34 0.16 18.99
C ILE A 81 19.41 0.11 20.19
N GLU A 82 19.30 -1.05 20.83
CA GLU A 82 18.61 -1.20 22.10
C GLU A 82 19.62 -1.35 23.24
N VAL A 83 19.46 -0.51 24.27
CA VAL A 83 20.25 -0.53 25.49
C VAL A 83 19.37 -1.03 26.64
N HIS A 84 19.67 -2.22 27.14
CA HIS A 84 19.08 -2.74 28.38
C HIS A 84 19.78 -2.12 29.57
N VAL A 85 19.09 -1.25 30.29
CA VAL A 85 19.62 -0.53 31.45
C VAL A 85 19.23 -1.26 32.74
N ASN A 86 20.18 -1.90 33.39
CA ASN A 86 19.98 -2.63 34.65
C ASN A 86 20.90 -2.11 35.76
N GLU A 87 20.71 -2.66 36.97
CA GLU A 87 21.42 -2.19 38.17
C GLU A 87 22.93 -2.46 38.08
N ASP A 88 23.35 -3.68 37.71
CA ASP A 88 24.77 -4.06 37.67
C ASP A 88 25.34 -4.22 36.24
N VAL A 89 24.50 -4.59 35.26
CA VAL A 89 24.94 -4.97 33.90
C VAL A 89 24.03 -4.37 32.84
N ASN A 90 24.60 -3.55 31.98
CA ASN A 90 23.92 -3.04 30.80
C ASN A 90 24.28 -3.87 29.59
N ALA A 91 23.32 -4.11 28.69
CA ALA A 91 23.56 -4.83 27.45
C ALA A 91 23.14 -3.99 26.24
N VAL A 92 23.95 -4.01 25.19
CA VAL A 92 23.68 -3.29 23.93
C VAL A 92 23.49 -4.30 22.81
N VAL A 93 22.34 -4.24 22.14
CA VAL A 93 21.97 -5.16 21.06
C VAL A 93 21.43 -4.42 19.85
N GLY A 94 21.53 -5.03 18.66
CA GLY A 94 20.97 -4.48 17.43
C GLY A 94 19.51 -4.90 17.23
N CYS A 95 18.67 -3.98 16.77
CA CYS A 95 17.26 -4.19 16.44
C CYS A 95 17.01 -3.77 14.98
N GLY A 96 16.80 -4.75 14.10
CA GLY A 96 16.66 -4.54 12.66
C GLY A 96 16.83 -5.84 11.89
N LEU A 97 16.48 -5.83 10.61
CA LEU A 97 16.65 -6.98 9.73
C LEU A 97 18.15 -7.30 9.57
N GLY A 98 18.62 -8.32 10.29
CA GLY A 98 20.04 -8.67 10.45
C GLY A 98 20.53 -8.69 11.90
N GLY A 99 19.73 -8.20 12.85
CA GLY A 99 20.04 -8.13 14.28
C GLY A 99 21.33 -7.37 14.58
N THR A 100 22.08 -7.85 15.59
CA THR A 100 23.37 -7.24 15.99
C THR A 100 24.46 -7.29 14.91
N SER A 101 24.31 -8.09 13.84
CA SER A 101 25.25 -8.04 12.72
C SER A 101 25.29 -6.66 12.03
N LEU A 102 24.22 -5.88 12.17
CA LEU A 102 24.15 -4.50 11.65
C LEU A 102 25.11 -3.57 12.39
N ILE A 103 25.32 -3.76 13.69
CA ILE A 103 26.06 -2.84 14.57
C ILE A 103 27.30 -3.44 15.25
N ASN A 104 27.65 -4.70 15.00
CA ASN A 104 28.85 -5.29 15.60
C ASN A 104 30.16 -4.81 14.93
N ALA A 105 31.29 -5.22 15.50
CA ALA A 105 32.62 -4.87 15.00
C ALA A 105 33.24 -5.90 14.02
N ASN A 106 32.46 -6.89 13.57
CA ASN A 106 32.80 -7.87 12.51
C ASN A 106 33.82 -8.96 12.84
N VAL A 107 34.38 -9.03 14.05
CA VAL A 107 35.44 -9.99 14.37
C VAL A 107 34.94 -11.44 14.41
N ALA A 108 35.54 -12.31 13.60
CA ALA A 108 35.15 -13.70 13.43
C ALA A 108 36.23 -14.66 13.97
N LEU A 109 36.31 -14.80 15.30
CA LEU A 109 37.25 -15.71 15.97
C LEU A 109 36.57 -17.02 16.36
N GLU A 110 37.31 -18.12 16.24
CA GLU A 110 36.91 -19.41 16.81
C GLU A 110 37.10 -19.39 18.33
N ALA A 111 36.20 -20.08 19.04
CA ALA A 111 36.35 -20.28 20.49
C ALA A 111 37.58 -21.14 20.77
N ASP A 112 38.20 -20.99 21.94
CA ASP A 112 39.32 -21.85 22.31
C ASP A 112 38.86 -23.33 22.35
N PRO A 113 39.52 -24.25 21.62
CA PRO A 113 39.06 -25.63 21.53
C PRO A 113 38.90 -26.34 22.89
N ARG A 114 39.68 -25.93 23.91
CA ARG A 114 39.62 -26.50 25.27
C ARG A 114 38.28 -26.21 25.95
N LEU A 115 37.52 -25.21 25.51
CA LEU A 115 36.18 -24.91 26.04
C LEU A 115 35.18 -26.02 25.71
N TRP A 116 35.37 -26.74 24.61
CA TRP A 116 34.48 -27.85 24.22
C TRP A 116 34.60 -29.07 25.14
N ASP A 117 35.68 -29.16 25.93
CA ASP A 117 35.85 -30.24 26.91
C ASP A 117 35.04 -30.01 28.20
N ASP A 118 34.50 -28.80 28.40
CA ASP A 118 33.68 -28.47 29.58
C ASP A 118 32.38 -29.30 29.59
N PRO A 119 32.07 -30.03 30.68
CA PRO A 119 30.93 -30.93 30.74
C PRO A 119 29.57 -30.24 30.71
N ARG A 120 29.51 -28.91 30.81
CA ARG A 120 28.28 -28.14 30.58
C ARG A 120 27.82 -28.22 29.12
N TRP A 121 28.74 -28.44 28.18
CA TRP A 121 28.37 -28.83 26.83
C TRP A 121 27.86 -30.27 26.81
N PRO A 122 26.69 -30.55 26.18
CA PRO A 122 26.14 -31.90 26.11
C PRO A 122 27.13 -32.90 25.51
N ALA A 123 27.13 -34.14 26.01
CA ALA A 123 28.09 -35.16 25.56
C ALA A 123 28.02 -35.42 24.05
N ALA A 124 26.81 -35.41 23.49
CA ALA A 124 26.57 -35.56 22.05
C ALA A 124 27.16 -34.42 21.21
N LEU A 125 27.13 -33.17 21.72
CA LEU A 125 27.80 -32.06 21.05
C LEU A 125 29.31 -32.26 21.14
N ARG A 126 29.86 -32.52 22.33
CA ARG A 126 31.31 -32.68 22.54
C ARG A 126 31.94 -33.75 21.64
N ALA A 127 31.27 -34.89 21.51
CA ALA A 127 31.71 -36.00 20.65
C ALA A 127 31.67 -35.67 19.14
N ASP A 128 30.89 -34.67 18.72
CA ASP A 128 30.66 -34.32 17.32
C ASP A 128 31.59 -33.19 16.85
N GLN A 129 32.90 -33.44 16.87
CA GLN A 129 33.90 -32.47 16.38
C GLN A 129 33.69 -32.17 14.89
N ALA A 130 33.42 -33.19 14.07
CA ALA A 130 33.22 -33.02 12.63
C ALA A 130 32.05 -32.09 12.31
N GLY A 131 30.90 -32.23 12.99
CA GLY A 131 29.77 -31.33 12.81
C GLY A 131 30.06 -29.89 13.26
N ARG A 132 30.89 -29.69 14.30
CA ARG A 132 31.36 -28.34 14.68
C ARG A 132 32.24 -27.74 13.60
N ASP A 133 33.23 -28.49 13.11
CA ASP A 133 34.17 -28.04 12.08
C ASP A 133 33.47 -27.71 10.77
N ASP A 134 32.51 -28.54 10.35
CA ASP A 134 31.67 -28.29 9.17
C ASP A 134 30.84 -27.00 9.35
N GLY A 135 30.27 -26.80 10.54
CA GLY A 135 29.55 -25.58 10.89
C GLY A 135 30.43 -24.32 10.78
N TYR A 136 31.64 -24.38 11.34
CA TYR A 136 32.63 -23.30 11.21
C TYR A 136 33.01 -23.03 9.74
N ALA A 137 33.26 -24.08 8.96
CA ALA A 137 33.63 -23.96 7.55
C ALA A 137 32.52 -23.34 6.70
N LEU A 138 31.25 -23.72 6.92
CA LEU A 138 30.09 -23.15 6.23
C LEU A 138 29.89 -21.67 6.58
N ALA A 139 29.97 -21.33 7.88
CA ALA A 139 29.89 -19.96 8.34
C ALA A 139 31.02 -19.10 7.78
N TRP A 140 32.25 -19.60 7.80
CA TRP A 140 33.43 -18.93 7.24
C TRP A 140 33.25 -18.65 5.75
N LYS A 141 32.76 -19.62 4.99
CA LYS A 141 32.51 -19.45 3.55
C LYS A 141 31.49 -18.34 3.27
N MET A 142 30.35 -18.33 3.97
CA MET A 142 29.28 -17.36 3.71
C MET A 142 29.63 -15.94 4.23
N LEU A 143 30.17 -15.85 5.45
CA LEU A 143 30.55 -14.59 6.08
C LEU A 143 31.84 -14.00 5.48
N SER A 144 32.66 -14.84 4.85
CA SER A 144 33.90 -14.47 4.14
C SER A 144 34.80 -13.52 4.96
N PRO A 145 35.12 -13.84 6.23
CA PRO A 145 35.93 -12.95 7.04
C PRO A 145 37.37 -12.89 6.48
N SER A 146 37.98 -11.70 6.56
CA SER A 146 39.35 -11.47 6.11
C SER A 146 40.05 -10.43 7.00
N PRO A 147 41.36 -10.56 7.28
CA PRO A 147 42.12 -9.52 7.97
C PRO A 147 42.22 -8.25 7.12
N VAL A 148 42.45 -7.11 7.77
CA VAL A 148 42.80 -5.87 7.06
C VAL A 148 44.10 -6.10 6.26
N PRO A 149 44.08 -5.88 4.93
CA PRO A 149 45.25 -6.11 4.07
C PRO A 149 46.47 -5.25 4.42
N ASP A 150 47.68 -5.75 4.13
CA ASP A 150 48.93 -5.01 4.33
C ASP A 150 49.05 -3.73 3.49
N ASP A 151 48.36 -3.67 2.35
CA ASP A 151 48.31 -2.51 1.46
C ASP A 151 47.20 -1.50 1.84
N PHE A 152 46.45 -1.76 2.92
CA PHE A 152 45.52 -0.77 3.47
C PHE A 152 46.30 0.44 4.02
N PRO A 153 45.77 1.67 3.91
CA PRO A 153 46.44 2.85 4.46
C PRO A 153 46.84 2.68 5.94
N PRO A 154 48.00 3.22 6.37
CA PRO A 154 48.44 3.12 7.76
C PRO A 154 47.38 3.63 8.74
N LEU A 155 47.07 2.82 9.76
CA LEU A 155 46.04 3.12 10.75
C LEU A 155 46.70 3.43 12.09
N PRO A 156 46.61 4.68 12.60
CA PRO A 156 47.29 5.06 13.84
C PRO A 156 46.83 4.27 15.07
N LYS A 157 45.53 3.94 15.17
CA LYS A 157 44.98 3.07 16.22
C LYS A 157 45.58 1.65 16.25
N LEU A 158 45.89 1.09 15.08
CA LEU A 158 46.52 -0.23 14.98
C LEU A 158 47.97 -0.16 15.47
N GLN A 159 48.71 0.88 15.06
CA GLN A 159 50.09 1.12 15.50
C GLN A 159 50.18 1.37 17.01
N ALA A 160 49.18 2.04 17.58
CA ALA A 160 49.09 2.24 19.02
C ALA A 160 48.91 0.90 19.77
N LEU A 161 48.02 0.01 19.29
CA LEU A 161 47.86 -1.31 19.88
C LEU A 161 49.13 -2.17 19.74
N GLU A 162 49.81 -2.12 18.59
CA GLU A 162 51.10 -2.80 18.38
C GLU A 162 52.15 -2.34 19.39
N LYS A 163 52.23 -1.03 19.63
CA LYS A 163 53.12 -0.44 20.63
C LYS A 163 52.75 -0.86 22.06
N SER A 164 51.46 -0.97 22.37
CA SER A 164 50.99 -1.55 23.63
C SER A 164 51.40 -3.01 23.77
N ALA A 165 51.24 -3.83 22.72
CA ALA A 165 51.65 -5.23 22.71
C ALA A 165 53.16 -5.39 22.95
N GLN A 166 53.98 -4.57 22.31
CA GLN A 166 55.43 -4.55 22.53
C GLN A 166 55.80 -4.24 23.98
N ALA A 167 55.16 -3.23 24.59
CA ALA A 167 55.42 -2.84 25.98
C ALA A 167 54.97 -3.90 26.99
N LEU A 168 53.92 -4.65 26.67
CA LEU A 168 53.44 -5.79 27.46
C LEU A 168 54.30 -7.06 27.29
N GLY A 169 55.27 -7.06 26.37
CA GLY A 169 56.03 -8.26 26.02
C GLY A 169 55.21 -9.29 25.24
N MET A 170 54.20 -8.84 24.49
CA MET A 170 53.21 -9.64 23.75
C MET A 170 53.25 -9.36 22.23
N ALA A 171 54.40 -8.93 21.69
CA ALA A 171 54.53 -8.55 20.28
C ALA A 171 54.26 -9.74 19.31
N ASP A 172 54.60 -10.95 19.73
CA ASP A 172 54.33 -12.21 19.03
C ASP A 172 52.86 -12.65 19.09
N ARG A 173 52.07 -12.00 19.95
CA ARG A 173 50.62 -12.24 20.12
C ARG A 173 49.75 -11.20 19.43
N PHE A 174 50.38 -10.16 18.88
CA PHE A 174 49.70 -9.11 18.13
C PHE A 174 49.44 -9.57 16.69
N SER A 175 48.20 -9.41 16.23
CA SER A 175 47.80 -9.76 14.87
C SER A 175 46.63 -8.89 14.37
N ARG A 176 46.30 -9.02 13.09
CA ARG A 176 45.06 -8.48 12.54
C ARG A 176 44.01 -9.58 12.50
N PRO A 177 42.89 -9.45 13.25
CA PRO A 177 41.89 -10.50 13.29
C PRO A 177 41.13 -10.60 11.96
N PRO A 178 40.62 -11.79 11.60
CA PRO A 178 39.70 -11.93 10.49
C PRO A 178 38.38 -11.21 10.81
N ILE A 179 37.94 -10.31 9.93
CA ILE A 179 36.70 -9.54 10.09
C ILE A 179 35.76 -9.72 8.89
N THR A 180 34.45 -9.77 9.12
CA THR A 180 33.39 -9.86 8.10
C THR A 180 33.18 -8.55 7.33
N VAL A 181 34.26 -8.05 6.73
CA VAL A 181 34.32 -6.83 5.89
C VAL A 181 35.06 -7.18 4.60
N THR A 182 34.55 -6.74 3.45
CA THR A 182 35.25 -6.92 2.17
C THR A 182 36.22 -5.76 1.90
N PHE A 183 37.38 -6.09 1.35
CA PHE A 183 38.39 -5.13 0.87
C PHE A 183 38.51 -5.10 -0.65
N LYS A 184 37.63 -5.82 -1.35
CA LYS A 184 37.51 -5.89 -2.81
C LYS A 184 36.08 -5.61 -3.25
N ASP A 185 35.94 -5.05 -4.45
CA ASP A 185 34.64 -4.85 -5.10
C ASP A 185 34.16 -6.16 -5.74
N GLY A 186 32.85 -6.35 -5.80
CA GLY A 186 32.19 -7.44 -6.51
C GLY A 186 31.25 -8.28 -5.65
N PRO A 187 30.75 -9.41 -6.18
CA PRO A 187 29.78 -10.24 -5.49
C PRO A 187 30.40 -11.02 -4.33
N ASN A 188 29.67 -11.10 -3.23
CA ASN A 188 30.02 -11.95 -2.08
C ASN A 188 29.55 -13.41 -2.27
N ALA A 189 29.72 -14.23 -1.23
CA ALA A 189 29.36 -15.66 -1.26
C ALA A 189 27.86 -15.92 -1.54
N ALA A 190 26.97 -14.99 -1.19
CA ALA A 190 25.54 -15.05 -1.47
C ALA A 190 25.17 -14.47 -2.85
N GLY A 191 26.14 -13.96 -3.61
CA GLY A 191 25.92 -13.31 -4.91
C GLY A 191 25.45 -11.86 -4.81
N VAL A 192 25.55 -11.24 -3.63
CA VAL A 192 25.22 -9.83 -3.41
C VAL A 192 26.43 -8.97 -3.75
N GLU A 193 26.24 -7.95 -4.60
CA GLU A 193 27.28 -6.97 -4.92
C GLU A 193 27.68 -6.16 -3.68
N GLN A 194 28.98 -6.12 -3.39
CA GLN A 194 29.57 -5.32 -2.31
C GLN A 194 30.66 -4.39 -2.85
N GLN A 195 30.85 -3.27 -2.15
CA GLN A 195 31.96 -2.35 -2.39
C GLN A 195 33.05 -2.59 -1.35
N ARG A 196 34.31 -2.35 -1.72
CA ARG A 196 35.43 -2.44 -0.80
C ARG A 196 35.32 -1.43 0.34
N CYS A 197 35.82 -1.80 1.51
CA CYS A 197 35.88 -0.93 2.68
C CYS A 197 36.68 0.35 2.37
N VAL A 198 36.07 1.50 2.65
CA VAL A 198 36.70 2.83 2.52
C VAL A 198 37.36 3.32 3.81
N GLY A 199 37.30 2.53 4.89
CA GLY A 199 37.94 2.85 6.17
C GLY A 199 37.23 3.94 6.99
N CYS A 200 35.89 4.00 6.96
CA CYS A 200 35.13 5.06 7.62
C CYS A 200 35.03 4.95 9.16
N GLY A 201 35.29 3.80 9.77
CA GLY A 201 35.25 3.63 11.23
C GLY A 201 33.86 3.58 11.89
N ASP A 202 32.77 3.61 11.12
CA ASP A 202 31.38 3.69 11.63
C ASP A 202 30.68 2.32 11.78
N CYS A 203 31.42 1.20 11.81
CA CYS A 203 30.79 -0.13 11.75
C CYS A 203 29.82 -0.41 12.91
N ASN A 204 30.00 0.25 14.06
CA ASN A 204 29.16 0.09 15.25
C ASN A 204 27.88 0.94 15.27
N SER A 205 27.66 1.78 14.26
CA SER A 205 26.35 2.40 13.98
C SER A 205 25.76 1.96 12.64
N GLY A 206 26.41 1.01 11.96
CA GLY A 206 26.02 0.47 10.66
C GLY A 206 26.83 1.01 9.48
N CYS A 207 26.99 0.18 8.44
CA CYS A 207 27.83 0.49 7.29
C CYS A 207 27.02 1.17 6.17
N ASN A 208 27.37 2.41 5.85
CA ASN A 208 26.76 3.19 4.77
C ASN A 208 27.44 3.00 3.39
N TYR A 209 28.32 2.01 3.25
CA TYR A 209 29.18 1.81 2.08
C TYR A 209 29.18 0.37 1.56
N ASP A 210 28.19 -0.46 1.94
CA ASP A 210 28.00 -1.86 1.49
C ASP A 210 29.16 -2.85 1.75
N ALA A 211 30.23 -2.42 2.42
CA ALA A 211 31.43 -3.23 2.65
C ALA A 211 31.30 -4.25 3.79
N LYS A 212 30.39 -4.00 4.74
CA LYS A 212 30.17 -4.88 5.89
C LYS A 212 29.32 -6.07 5.46
N ASN A 213 29.85 -7.30 5.59
CA ASN A 213 29.14 -8.52 5.22
C ASN A 213 28.23 -9.02 6.36
N SER A 214 27.27 -8.18 6.75
CA SER A 214 26.24 -8.49 7.76
C SER A 214 25.29 -9.58 7.26
N THR A 215 24.45 -10.16 8.14
CA THR A 215 23.47 -11.18 7.71
C THR A 215 22.43 -10.66 6.72
N HIS A 216 22.18 -9.35 6.74
CA HIS A 216 21.39 -8.62 5.75
C HIS A 216 22.04 -8.59 4.35
N MET A 217 23.35 -8.79 4.26
CA MET A 217 24.11 -8.83 3.00
C MET A 217 24.43 -10.25 2.52
N ASN A 218 24.12 -11.30 3.29
CA ASN A 218 24.41 -12.69 2.91
C ASN A 218 23.25 -13.68 3.11
N TYR A 219 23.08 -14.24 4.31
CA TYR A 219 22.12 -15.31 4.60
C TYR A 219 20.66 -14.90 4.38
N LEU A 220 20.27 -13.65 4.66
CA LEU A 220 18.88 -13.20 4.45
C LEU A 220 18.53 -13.02 2.96
N PRO A 221 19.36 -12.34 2.13
CA PRO A 221 19.19 -12.35 0.68
C PRO A 221 19.16 -13.78 0.10
N ASP A 222 20.02 -14.66 0.60
CA ASP A 222 20.05 -16.07 0.21
C ASP A 222 18.75 -16.81 0.56
N ALA A 223 18.20 -16.59 1.75
CA ALA A 223 16.92 -17.17 2.16
C ALA A 223 15.78 -16.71 1.24
N VAL A 224 15.72 -15.42 0.93
CA VAL A 224 14.71 -14.85 0.01
C VAL A 224 14.86 -15.41 -1.39
N ALA A 225 16.10 -15.55 -1.90
CA ALA A 225 16.35 -16.16 -3.21
C ALA A 225 15.86 -17.61 -3.31
N HIS A 226 15.72 -18.30 -2.18
CA HIS A 226 15.16 -19.67 -2.07
C HIS A 226 13.71 -19.70 -1.58
N GLY A 227 13.02 -18.55 -1.51
CA GLY A 227 11.56 -18.49 -1.27
C GLY A 227 11.14 -18.18 0.16
N ALA A 228 12.06 -17.84 1.08
CA ALA A 228 11.68 -17.36 2.41
C ALA A 228 10.96 -16.01 2.33
N GLN A 229 9.93 -15.82 3.15
CA GLN A 229 9.26 -14.53 3.35
C GLN A 229 9.71 -13.91 4.67
N ILE A 230 9.94 -12.60 4.68
CA ILE A 230 10.47 -11.87 5.83
C ILE A 230 9.50 -10.75 6.19
N PHE A 231 9.10 -10.65 7.46
CA PHE A 231 8.18 -9.62 7.96
C PHE A 231 8.86 -8.82 9.07
N THR A 232 9.08 -7.53 8.80
CA THR A 232 9.70 -6.59 9.73
C THR A 232 8.65 -5.81 10.52
N GLY A 233 9.01 -5.25 11.68
CA GLY A 233 8.05 -4.60 12.57
C GLY A 233 7.16 -5.59 13.31
N THR A 234 7.57 -6.86 13.43
CA THR A 234 6.78 -7.94 14.01
C THR A 234 7.38 -8.41 15.34
N ALA A 235 6.79 -7.99 16.46
CA ALA A 235 7.22 -8.37 17.80
C ALA A 235 6.51 -9.64 18.27
N VAL A 236 7.24 -10.75 18.39
CA VAL A 236 6.67 -12.01 18.90
C VAL A 236 6.59 -11.99 20.43
N HIS A 237 5.41 -12.31 20.96
CA HIS A 237 5.11 -12.24 22.38
C HIS A 237 5.17 -13.61 23.06
N SER A 238 4.62 -14.65 22.44
CA SER A 238 4.61 -16.01 22.97
C SER A 238 4.56 -17.06 21.87
N VAL A 239 5.02 -18.27 22.18
CA VAL A 239 4.90 -19.47 21.35
C VAL A 239 4.24 -20.56 22.18
N LEU A 240 3.10 -21.04 21.72
CA LEU A 240 2.31 -22.07 22.42
C LEU A 240 1.99 -23.20 21.47
N ARG A 241 1.85 -24.41 22.00
CA ARG A 241 1.36 -25.54 21.23
C ARG A 241 -0.16 -25.53 21.26
N ASP A 242 -0.78 -25.52 20.09
CA ASP A 242 -2.23 -25.60 19.97
C ASP A 242 -2.69 -27.04 20.31
N PRO A 243 -3.60 -27.21 21.28
CA PRO A 243 -3.98 -28.54 21.78
C PRO A 243 -4.78 -29.34 20.75
N ASP A 244 -5.53 -28.68 19.86
CA ASP A 244 -6.45 -29.34 18.94
C ASP A 244 -5.75 -29.74 17.64
N THR A 245 -4.94 -28.84 17.10
CA THR A 245 -4.22 -29.04 15.82
C THR A 245 -2.84 -29.64 15.99
N GLN A 246 -2.29 -29.63 17.22
CA GLN A 246 -0.90 -30.02 17.53
C GLN A 246 0.18 -29.18 16.83
N GLN A 247 -0.20 -28.06 16.19
CA GLN A 247 0.71 -27.10 15.55
C GLN A 247 1.19 -26.05 16.56
N TRP A 248 2.28 -25.36 16.22
CA TRP A 248 2.76 -24.23 17.00
C TRP A 248 2.01 -22.95 16.62
N LYS A 249 1.50 -22.24 17.62
CA LYS A 249 0.89 -20.92 17.49
C LYS A 249 1.88 -19.86 17.95
N VAL A 250 2.31 -19.01 17.02
CA VAL A 250 3.24 -17.90 17.27
C VAL A 250 2.45 -16.61 17.38
N ASN A 251 2.28 -16.07 18.60
CA ASN A 251 1.55 -14.82 18.85
C ASN A 251 2.47 -13.61 18.69
N PHE A 252 2.01 -12.59 17.96
CA PHE A 252 2.81 -11.40 17.70
C PHE A 252 1.98 -10.12 17.59
N GLN A 253 2.66 -8.98 17.73
CA GLN A 253 2.13 -7.66 17.42
C GLN A 253 2.90 -6.98 16.30
N LEU A 254 2.20 -6.16 15.53
CA LEU A 254 2.82 -5.27 14.56
C LEU A 254 3.12 -3.94 15.25
N VAL A 255 4.41 -3.63 15.35
CA VAL A 255 4.93 -2.50 16.14
C VAL A 255 4.73 -1.19 15.39
N LYS A 256 4.36 -0.12 16.10
CA LYS A 256 4.28 1.26 15.59
C LYS A 256 3.22 1.47 14.52
N LEU A 257 2.27 0.54 14.39
CA LEU A 257 1.07 0.73 13.56
C LEU A 257 -0.05 1.45 14.32
N GLY A 258 0.16 1.75 15.61
CA GLY A 258 -0.84 2.38 16.47
C GLY A 258 -1.88 1.41 17.04
N ARG A 259 -1.77 0.11 16.73
CA ARG A 259 -2.62 -0.96 17.29
C ARG A 259 -2.55 -0.99 18.82
N GLU A 260 -1.35 -0.77 19.35
CA GLU A 260 -1.07 -0.63 20.78
C GLU A 260 -1.85 0.52 21.45
N SER A 261 -2.24 1.58 20.72
CA SER A 261 -3.07 2.66 21.28
C SER A 261 -4.55 2.29 21.45
N TYR A 262 -4.93 1.14 20.90
CA TYR A 262 -6.27 0.56 20.96
C TYR A 262 -6.34 -0.70 21.82
N ASP A 263 -5.24 -1.06 22.53
CA ASP A 263 -5.15 -2.31 23.30
C ASP A 263 -5.51 -3.55 22.46
N ALA A 264 -5.16 -3.51 21.16
CA ALA A 264 -5.55 -4.54 20.21
C ALA A 264 -4.95 -5.92 20.58
N PRO A 265 -5.72 -7.02 20.43
CA PRO A 265 -5.19 -8.36 20.64
C PRO A 265 -4.00 -8.72 19.74
N ASP A 266 -3.19 -9.67 20.20
CA ASP A 266 -2.11 -10.26 19.40
C ASP A 266 -2.69 -10.94 18.14
N LEU A 267 -1.95 -10.82 17.04
CA LEU A 267 -2.12 -11.67 15.85
C LEU A 267 -1.44 -13.01 16.10
N PHE A 268 -1.75 -14.00 15.27
CA PHE A 268 -1.01 -15.27 15.29
C PHE A 268 -0.70 -15.79 13.89
N VAL A 269 0.32 -16.64 13.81
CA VAL A 269 0.63 -17.49 12.65
C VAL A 269 0.88 -18.92 13.14
N LEU A 270 0.44 -19.90 12.35
CA LEU A 270 0.63 -21.32 12.65
C LEU A 270 1.93 -21.85 12.01
N ALA A 271 2.61 -22.76 12.69
CA ALA A 271 3.85 -23.37 12.22
C ALA A 271 3.95 -24.85 12.60
N ASP A 272 4.62 -25.64 11.76
CA ASP A 272 4.98 -27.02 12.12
C ASP A 272 6.28 -27.03 12.96
N ILE A 273 7.22 -26.13 12.63
CA ILE A 273 8.46 -25.92 13.37
C ILE A 273 8.65 -24.43 13.69
N VAL A 274 9.06 -24.13 14.92
CA VAL A 274 9.45 -22.79 15.37
C VAL A 274 10.91 -22.79 15.79
N ILE A 275 11.69 -21.91 15.17
CA ILE A 275 13.10 -21.67 15.51
C ILE A 275 13.21 -20.29 16.14
N VAL A 276 13.47 -20.26 17.44
CA VAL A 276 13.69 -19.04 18.23
C VAL A 276 15.14 -18.58 18.07
N ALA A 277 15.32 -17.38 17.53
CA ALA A 277 16.61 -16.77 17.26
C ALA A 277 16.59 -15.23 17.48
N ALA A 278 15.86 -14.79 18.51
CA ALA A 278 15.63 -13.38 18.86
C ALA A 278 16.80 -12.74 19.63
N GLY A 279 17.97 -13.39 19.66
CA GLY A 279 19.13 -13.03 20.46
C GLY A 279 18.97 -13.46 21.91
N THR A 280 20.09 -13.54 22.64
CA THR A 280 20.17 -13.99 24.03
C THR A 280 19.04 -13.47 24.93
N ILE A 281 18.85 -12.14 24.95
CA ILE A 281 17.83 -11.51 25.79
C ILE A 281 16.42 -11.73 25.23
N GLY A 282 16.24 -11.60 23.92
CA GLY A 282 14.93 -11.73 23.26
C GLY A 282 14.37 -13.14 23.33
N SER A 283 15.19 -14.15 23.04
CA SER A 283 14.85 -15.58 23.05
C SER A 283 14.51 -16.07 24.44
N THR A 284 15.33 -15.69 25.43
CA THR A 284 15.07 -16.02 26.84
C THR A 284 13.77 -15.37 27.32
N ALA A 285 13.55 -14.08 27.02
CA ALA A 285 12.34 -13.38 27.41
C ALA A 285 11.08 -13.94 26.71
N LEU A 286 11.19 -14.34 25.44
CA LEU A 286 10.10 -14.98 24.72
C LEU A 286 9.69 -16.31 25.38
N LEU A 287 10.65 -17.17 25.71
CA LEU A 287 10.34 -18.44 26.37
C LEU A 287 9.81 -18.23 27.79
N LEU A 288 10.31 -17.24 28.54
CA LEU A 288 9.77 -16.89 29.85
C LEU A 288 8.30 -16.46 29.76
N ARG A 289 7.97 -15.55 28.83
CA ARG A 289 6.56 -15.16 28.58
C ARG A 289 5.71 -16.33 28.10
N SER A 290 6.27 -17.21 27.28
CA SER A 290 5.56 -18.40 26.80
C SER A 290 5.27 -19.37 27.94
N ARG A 291 6.20 -19.51 28.89
CA ARG A 291 6.01 -20.29 30.12
C ARG A 291 4.90 -19.73 30.98
N ASP A 292 4.90 -18.42 31.20
CA ASP A 292 3.86 -17.74 31.97
C ASP A 292 2.48 -17.86 31.26
N ALA A 293 2.47 -18.05 29.94
CA ALA A 293 1.29 -18.34 29.13
C ALA A 293 0.94 -19.84 29.01
N GLY A 294 1.68 -20.75 29.65
CA GLY A 294 1.36 -22.18 29.75
C GLY A 294 2.32 -23.16 29.06
N LEU A 295 3.41 -22.69 28.45
CA LEU A 295 4.45 -23.58 27.90
C LEU A 295 5.27 -24.22 29.04
N SER A 296 5.37 -25.56 29.09
CA SER A 296 6.28 -26.19 30.05
C SER A 296 7.74 -25.99 29.62
N THR A 297 8.61 -25.58 30.53
CA THR A 297 10.05 -25.38 30.25
C THR A 297 10.90 -25.84 31.42
N SER A 298 12.21 -25.99 31.21
CA SER A 298 13.18 -26.18 32.28
C SER A 298 13.20 -25.01 33.29
N GLU A 299 13.53 -25.31 34.55
CA GLU A 299 13.82 -24.31 35.61
C GLU A 299 15.14 -23.56 35.37
N MET A 300 15.99 -24.07 34.48
CA MET A 300 17.22 -23.40 34.05
C MET A 300 16.97 -22.21 33.11
N LEU A 301 15.72 -22.02 32.67
CA LEU A 301 15.35 -20.90 31.81
C LEU A 301 15.61 -19.56 32.51
N GLY A 302 16.39 -18.71 31.85
CA GLY A 302 16.85 -17.43 32.38
C GLY A 302 18.19 -17.51 33.13
N GLN A 303 18.67 -18.69 33.52
CA GLN A 303 19.90 -18.83 34.30
C GLN A 303 21.16 -18.77 33.41
N HIS A 304 22.32 -18.62 34.07
CA HIS A 304 23.64 -18.65 33.43
C HIS A 304 23.84 -17.62 32.32
N PHE A 305 23.29 -16.42 32.51
CA PHE A 305 23.61 -15.29 31.67
C PHE A 305 25.05 -14.83 31.92
N THR A 306 25.76 -14.54 30.84
CA THR A 306 27.13 -14.02 30.84
C THR A 306 27.26 -12.83 29.90
N GLY A 307 28.11 -11.88 30.29
CA GLY A 307 28.50 -10.73 29.48
C GLY A 307 29.75 -11.01 28.64
N ASN A 308 30.19 -12.27 28.60
CA ASN A 308 31.39 -12.73 27.90
C ASN A 308 32.68 -12.03 28.36
N GLY A 309 32.70 -11.61 29.63
CA GLY A 309 33.81 -10.87 30.22
C GLY A 309 34.12 -9.53 29.54
N ASP A 310 33.12 -8.91 28.87
CA ASP A 310 33.32 -7.68 28.10
C ASP A 310 33.86 -6.52 28.95
N VAL A 311 34.93 -5.88 28.49
CA VAL A 311 35.45 -4.62 29.04
C VAL A 311 35.61 -3.58 27.93
N LEU A 312 34.99 -2.42 28.14
CA LEU A 312 35.26 -1.20 27.38
C LEU A 312 36.07 -0.23 28.26
N ALA A 313 37.22 0.20 27.75
CA ALA A 313 38.10 1.15 28.41
C ALA A 313 38.82 2.03 27.40
N PHE A 314 39.48 3.09 27.88
CA PHE A 314 40.13 4.06 27.02
C PHE A 314 41.52 4.42 27.53
N ALA A 315 42.49 4.54 26.62
CA ALA A 315 43.68 5.36 26.84
C ALA A 315 43.41 6.76 26.27
N TYR A 316 43.08 7.69 27.16
CA TYR A 316 42.64 9.04 26.83
C TYR A 316 43.80 10.03 26.68
N ASN A 317 43.70 10.87 25.64
CA ASN A 317 44.62 11.98 25.37
C ASN A 317 46.11 11.56 25.34
N THR A 318 46.39 10.48 24.61
CA THR A 318 47.73 9.94 24.40
C THR A 318 48.63 10.91 23.64
N ARG A 319 49.94 10.62 23.62
CA ARG A 319 50.92 11.43 22.88
C ARG A 319 50.74 11.28 21.37
N ASP A 320 50.51 10.07 20.92
CA ASP A 320 50.35 9.74 19.51
C ASP A 320 48.90 10.03 19.06
N THR A 321 48.72 10.41 17.80
CA THR A 321 47.38 10.50 17.23
C THR A 321 46.84 9.10 17.04
N ILE A 322 45.59 8.85 17.44
CA ILE A 322 44.95 7.54 17.34
C ILE A 322 43.98 7.48 16.15
N ASN A 323 43.30 8.60 15.86
CA ASN A 323 42.25 8.67 14.83
C ASN A 323 41.13 7.64 15.08
N GLY A 324 40.62 7.58 16.32
CA GLY A 324 39.66 6.57 16.78
C GLY A 324 38.17 6.92 16.60
N VAL A 325 37.83 7.98 15.86
CA VAL A 325 36.43 8.43 15.65
C VAL A 325 36.07 8.27 14.18
N GLY A 326 35.01 7.51 13.90
CA GLY A 326 34.49 7.25 12.56
C GLY A 326 33.96 8.52 11.88
N TRP A 327 33.88 8.49 10.55
CA TRP A 327 33.67 9.67 9.70
C TRP A 327 32.34 10.38 9.92
N GLY A 328 31.26 9.66 10.28
CA GLY A 328 29.92 10.25 10.37
C GLY A 328 29.49 10.89 9.04
N GLU A 329 29.32 12.22 9.04
CA GLU A 329 28.95 12.98 7.83
C GLU A 329 30.10 13.22 6.85
N HIS A 330 31.34 13.00 7.25
CA HIS A 330 32.50 13.25 6.39
C HIS A 330 32.49 12.32 5.16
N LYS A 331 32.69 12.91 4.00
CA LYS A 331 32.82 12.21 2.72
C LYS A 331 34.22 11.60 2.59
N PRO A 332 34.37 10.54 1.76
CA PRO A 332 35.68 9.99 1.43
C PRO A 332 36.69 11.07 1.03
N GLY A 333 37.86 11.06 1.68
CA GLY A 333 38.96 12.00 1.43
C GLY A 333 38.94 13.30 2.23
N GLN A 334 37.90 13.58 3.02
CA GLN A 334 37.87 14.78 3.88
C GLN A 334 38.73 14.64 5.14
N ILE A 335 38.79 13.43 5.71
CA ILE A 335 39.67 13.08 6.81
C ILE A 335 40.37 11.73 6.52
N PRO A 336 41.52 11.45 7.14
CA PRO A 336 42.23 10.18 6.96
C PRO A 336 41.36 8.96 7.28
N PRO A 337 41.64 7.81 6.66
CA PRO A 337 40.92 6.58 6.97
C PRO A 337 41.17 6.17 8.43
N VAL A 338 40.07 5.85 9.11
CA VAL A 338 40.06 5.28 10.47
C VAL A 338 40.29 3.77 10.38
N GLY A 339 39.83 3.13 9.30
CA GLY A 339 39.74 1.68 9.14
C GLY A 339 38.40 1.13 9.60
N PRO A 340 38.14 -0.18 9.48
CA PRO A 340 37.05 -0.86 10.18
C PRO A 340 37.12 -0.62 11.69
N THR A 341 36.00 -0.84 12.40
CA THR A 341 35.94 -0.58 13.85
C THR A 341 37.03 -1.31 14.62
N ILE A 342 37.34 -2.56 14.30
CA ILE A 342 38.45 -3.31 14.88
C ILE A 342 39.41 -3.73 13.77
N THR A 343 40.70 -3.51 13.98
CA THR A 343 41.76 -3.85 13.03
C THR A 343 42.93 -4.61 13.64
N GLY A 344 43.09 -4.56 14.96
CA GLY A 344 44.18 -5.22 15.68
C GLY A 344 43.67 -5.99 16.91
N LEU A 345 44.40 -7.05 17.24
CA LEU A 345 44.12 -8.01 18.30
C LEU A 345 45.43 -8.37 19.02
N ILE A 346 45.39 -8.47 20.34
CA ILE A 346 46.39 -9.17 21.17
C ILE A 346 45.69 -10.40 21.75
N ASP A 347 46.12 -11.60 21.38
CA ASP A 347 45.48 -12.86 21.80
C ASP A 347 46.30 -13.58 22.88
N ILE A 348 45.72 -13.75 24.07
CA ILE A 348 46.41 -14.27 25.26
C ILE A 348 45.86 -15.66 25.63
N ARG A 349 44.91 -16.20 24.87
CA ARG A 349 44.18 -17.44 25.22
C ARG A 349 45.09 -18.68 25.26
N ALA A 350 45.96 -18.84 24.26
CA ALA A 350 46.74 -20.06 24.06
C ALA A 350 47.77 -20.35 25.16
N ASP A 351 48.23 -19.31 25.88
CA ASP A 351 49.36 -19.42 26.82
C ASP A 351 48.92 -19.70 28.27
N GLU A 352 47.63 -19.53 28.57
CA GLU A 352 47.11 -19.76 29.91
C GLU A 352 46.85 -21.24 30.18
N LYS A 353 47.30 -21.73 31.34
CA LYS A 353 47.10 -23.14 31.74
C LYS A 353 45.62 -23.46 31.92
N ASN A 354 44.87 -22.51 32.44
CA ASN A 354 43.43 -22.57 32.58
C ASN A 354 42.82 -21.66 31.51
N VAL A 355 41.98 -22.23 30.65
CA VAL A 355 41.35 -21.51 29.54
C VAL A 355 40.57 -20.27 30.01
N LYS A 356 40.01 -20.31 31.23
CA LYS A 356 39.26 -19.19 31.81
C LYS A 356 40.11 -17.99 32.23
N ASP A 357 41.43 -18.14 32.32
CA ASP A 357 42.34 -17.02 32.60
C ASP A 357 42.74 -16.29 31.31
N GLY A 358 42.40 -16.85 30.14
CA GLY A 358 42.63 -16.25 28.83
C GLY A 358 41.66 -15.12 28.49
N TYR A 359 42.14 -14.17 27.69
CA TYR A 359 41.36 -13.05 27.17
C TYR A 359 41.99 -12.51 25.89
N VAL A 360 41.25 -11.66 25.18
CA VAL A 360 41.71 -10.97 23.97
C VAL A 360 41.58 -9.47 24.16
N ILE A 361 42.55 -8.68 23.67
CA ILE A 361 42.48 -7.21 23.67
C ILE A 361 42.41 -6.72 22.23
N GLU A 362 41.34 -6.01 21.90
CA GLU A 362 41.10 -5.42 20.59
C GLU A 362 41.12 -3.89 20.69
N GLU A 363 41.55 -3.25 19.60
CA GLU A 363 41.45 -1.81 19.44
C GLU A 363 40.14 -1.44 18.71
N GLY A 364 39.50 -0.33 19.10
CA GLY A 364 38.20 0.07 18.56
C GLY A 364 38.10 1.53 18.12
N SER A 365 37.32 1.79 17.06
CA SER A 365 36.80 3.14 16.76
C SER A 365 35.36 3.35 17.24
N LEU A 366 35.01 4.60 17.52
CA LEU A 366 33.66 5.02 17.90
C LEU A 366 32.99 5.65 16.68
N ALA A 367 31.76 5.25 16.32
CA ALA A 367 31.05 5.88 15.22
C ALA A 367 30.92 7.40 15.39
N GLY A 368 31.03 8.15 14.29
CA GLY A 368 30.93 9.61 14.29
C GLY A 368 29.63 10.13 14.89
N ALA A 369 28.53 9.39 14.71
CA ALA A 369 27.22 9.70 15.30
C ALA A 369 27.19 9.62 16.84
N VAL A 370 28.13 8.92 17.48
CA VAL A 370 28.22 8.78 18.95
C VAL A 370 29.39 9.60 19.53
N GLY A 371 30.39 9.90 18.71
CA GLY A 371 31.65 10.53 19.12
C GLY A 371 31.48 11.86 19.88
N GLU A 372 30.57 12.74 19.45
CA GLU A 372 30.37 14.06 20.09
C GLU A 372 29.89 13.96 21.54
N ALA A 373 28.90 13.12 21.83
CA ALA A 373 28.38 12.95 23.18
C ALA A 373 29.44 12.38 24.14
N LEU A 374 30.31 11.49 23.63
CA LEU A 374 31.35 10.86 24.42
C LEU A 374 32.51 11.82 24.76
N VAL A 375 32.80 12.82 23.91
CA VAL A 375 33.83 13.86 24.19
C VAL A 375 33.55 14.56 25.52
N GLY A 376 32.31 15.00 25.72
CA GLY A 376 31.90 15.69 26.95
C GLY A 376 32.03 14.79 28.17
N MET A 377 31.63 13.52 28.06
CA MET A 377 31.70 12.55 29.16
C MET A 377 33.14 12.21 29.54
N LEU A 378 33.99 11.86 28.58
CA LEU A 378 35.39 11.49 28.86
C LEU A 378 36.21 12.70 29.35
N GLY A 379 35.99 13.88 28.76
CA GLY A 379 36.63 15.13 29.20
C GLY A 379 36.29 15.50 30.65
N ALA A 380 35.05 15.28 31.08
CA ALA A 380 34.61 15.53 32.45
C ALA A 380 35.13 14.47 33.46
N LEU A 381 35.27 13.21 33.02
CA LEU A 381 35.70 12.11 33.89
C LEU A 381 37.22 11.98 34.03
N ALA A 382 37.99 12.39 33.03
CA ALA A 382 39.44 12.25 33.03
C ALA A 382 40.18 12.91 34.23
N PRO A 383 39.74 14.08 34.74
CA PRO A 383 40.32 14.68 35.94
C PRO A 383 39.93 13.97 37.25
N LEU A 384 38.79 13.29 37.29
CA LEU A 384 38.20 12.71 38.51
C LEU A 384 38.57 11.24 38.71
N GLU A 385 38.53 10.45 37.63
CA GLU A 385 38.68 8.98 37.66
C GLU A 385 39.88 8.47 36.85
N GLY A 386 40.58 9.36 36.15
CA GLY A 386 41.71 8.99 35.28
C GLY A 386 42.95 8.56 36.06
N VAL A 387 43.53 7.42 35.66
CA VAL A 387 44.78 6.91 36.21
C VAL A 387 45.93 7.34 35.30
N ASP A 388 46.88 8.11 35.85
CA ASP A 388 48.12 8.46 35.16
C ASP A 388 48.98 7.20 35.01
N ALA A 389 48.94 6.58 33.83
CA ALA A 389 49.64 5.32 33.59
C ALA A 389 51.16 5.49 33.59
N ALA A 390 51.67 6.59 33.02
CA ALA A 390 53.10 6.81 32.77
C ALA A 390 53.87 7.59 33.88
N GLY A 391 53.27 7.82 35.06
CA GLY A 391 53.87 8.65 36.12
C GLY A 391 53.64 10.16 35.94
N ALA A 392 54.29 11.01 36.75
CA ALA A 392 54.07 12.46 36.73
C ALA A 392 54.60 13.08 35.42
N PRO A 393 53.74 13.75 34.61
CA PRO A 393 54.16 14.31 33.33
C PRO A 393 55.09 15.52 33.51
N SER A 394 55.98 15.75 32.53
CA SER A 394 56.75 16.98 32.45
C SER A 394 55.85 18.20 32.24
N LEU A 395 56.35 19.42 32.53
CA LEU A 395 55.57 20.65 32.36
C LEU A 395 55.07 20.83 30.91
N LEU A 396 55.91 20.51 29.92
CA LEU A 396 55.55 20.58 28.50
C LEU A 396 54.48 19.56 28.13
N GLU A 397 54.58 18.32 28.63
CA GLU A 397 53.56 17.30 28.40
C GLU A 397 52.22 17.71 28.99
N ARG A 398 52.22 18.27 30.21
CA ARG A 398 51.01 18.79 30.86
C ARG A 398 50.36 19.92 30.08
N MET A 399 51.14 20.90 29.60
CA MET A 399 50.62 21.97 28.74
C MET A 399 50.04 21.42 27.44
N SER A 400 50.70 20.45 26.80
CA SER A 400 50.21 19.84 25.56
C SER A 400 48.92 19.04 25.78
N TYR A 401 48.82 18.36 26.92
CA TYR A 401 47.65 17.60 27.34
C TYR A 401 46.45 18.54 27.52
N ASP A 402 46.62 19.61 28.29
CA ASP A 402 45.57 20.59 28.56
C ASP A 402 45.13 21.33 27.28
N ALA A 403 46.08 21.66 26.40
CA ALA A 403 45.78 22.27 25.11
C ALA A 403 44.93 21.36 24.21
N ARG A 404 45.27 20.05 24.12
CA ARG A 404 44.47 19.07 23.37
C ARG A 404 43.08 18.86 23.97
N ALA A 405 42.95 18.86 25.30
CA ALA A 405 41.65 18.74 25.96
C ALA A 405 40.75 19.95 25.64
N LEU A 406 41.31 21.17 25.68
CA LEU A 406 40.59 22.38 25.29
C LEU A 406 40.24 22.39 23.80
N GLU A 407 41.13 21.90 22.94
CA GLU A 407 40.89 21.80 21.51
C GLU A 407 39.70 20.89 21.18
N SER A 408 39.58 19.72 21.82
CA SER A 408 38.42 18.83 21.63
C SER A 408 37.09 19.48 22.05
N LEU A 409 37.10 20.27 23.13
CA LEU A 409 35.90 20.99 23.59
C LEU A 409 35.44 22.05 22.59
N ILE A 410 36.36 22.70 21.88
CA ILE A 410 36.06 23.79 20.95
C ILE A 410 35.77 23.27 19.54
N ARG A 411 36.57 22.31 19.05
CA ARG A 411 36.55 21.85 17.65
C ARG A 411 35.87 20.49 17.46
N GLY A 412 35.46 19.82 18.54
CA GLY A 412 34.75 18.55 18.50
C GLY A 412 35.64 17.29 18.49
N PRO A 413 35.05 16.10 18.26
CA PRO A 413 35.69 14.79 18.50
C PRO A 413 36.84 14.45 17.56
N TYR A 414 36.91 15.07 16.39
CA TYR A 414 37.96 14.82 15.38
C TYR A 414 39.27 15.56 15.64
N HIS A 415 39.34 16.35 16.73
CA HIS A 415 40.49 17.16 17.10
C HIS A 415 40.86 16.97 18.58
N GLY A 416 42.07 17.39 18.97
CA GLY A 416 42.50 17.40 20.36
C GLY A 416 42.56 16.02 21.03
N ALA A 417 42.24 15.97 22.32
CA ALA A 417 42.30 14.79 23.17
C ALA A 417 41.54 13.56 22.63
N MET A 418 40.37 13.75 22.01
CA MET A 418 39.57 12.65 21.47
C MET A 418 40.20 12.01 20.23
N ASN A 419 40.80 12.80 19.35
CA ASN A 419 41.60 12.29 18.23
C ASN A 419 42.87 11.53 18.70
N HIS A 420 43.26 11.73 19.96
CA HIS A 420 44.36 11.08 20.66
C HIS A 420 43.89 10.01 21.66
N THR A 421 42.66 9.52 21.53
CA THR A 421 42.09 8.52 22.45
C THR A 421 41.95 7.16 21.80
N GLN A 422 42.50 6.14 22.45
CA GLN A 422 42.45 4.73 22.04
C GLN A 422 41.36 4.01 22.83
N SER A 423 40.48 3.28 22.14
CA SER A 423 39.52 2.38 22.78
C SER A 423 40.12 0.99 22.90
N TYR A 424 39.93 0.37 24.05
CA TYR A 424 40.22 -1.04 24.30
C TYR A 424 38.90 -1.79 24.49
N LEU A 425 38.77 -2.89 23.76
CA LEU A 425 37.66 -3.84 23.82
C LEU A 425 38.25 -5.18 24.23
N VAL A 426 37.81 -5.74 25.35
CA VAL A 426 38.35 -7.00 25.87
C VAL A 426 37.22 -8.01 26.02
N MET A 427 37.46 -9.25 25.62
CA MET A 427 36.59 -10.39 25.91
C MET A 427 37.35 -11.36 26.79
N ALA A 428 36.69 -11.86 27.84
CA ALA A 428 37.29 -12.71 28.87
C ALA A 428 36.24 -13.69 29.43
N HIS A 429 36.53 -14.33 30.56
CA HIS A 429 35.61 -15.22 31.23
C HIS A 429 35.14 -14.63 32.57
N ASP A 430 33.83 -14.41 32.68
CA ASP A 430 33.17 -14.03 33.93
C ASP A 430 32.60 -15.27 34.65
N ASP A 431 31.99 -15.06 35.83
CA ASP A 431 31.43 -16.15 36.64
C ASP A 431 30.09 -16.72 36.14
N GLU A 432 29.54 -16.17 35.05
CA GLU A 432 28.31 -16.65 34.41
C GLU A 432 27.10 -16.74 35.37
N SER A 433 27.08 -15.93 36.43
CA SER A 433 26.03 -15.99 37.47
C SER A 433 24.85 -15.05 37.22
N GLY A 434 24.82 -14.38 36.07
CA GLY A 434 23.71 -13.52 35.69
C GLY A 434 22.42 -14.32 35.44
N ARG A 435 21.28 -13.64 35.60
CA ARG A 435 19.97 -14.19 35.30
C ARG A 435 19.13 -13.20 34.50
N ILE A 436 18.44 -13.69 33.48
CA ILE A 436 17.41 -12.94 32.76
C ILE A 436 16.04 -13.27 33.35
N THR A 437 15.29 -12.25 33.72
CA THR A 437 13.91 -12.36 34.22
C THR A 437 12.97 -11.50 33.38
N VAL A 438 11.66 -11.78 33.47
CA VAL A 438 10.61 -10.95 32.87
C VAL A 438 9.70 -10.48 34.01
N GLY A 439 9.51 -9.16 34.14
CA GLY A 439 8.61 -8.59 35.15
C GLY A 439 7.16 -8.47 34.63
N ASP A 440 6.25 -7.97 35.46
CA ASP A 440 4.80 -7.86 35.19
C ASP A 440 4.45 -7.15 33.87
N LYS A 441 5.33 -6.27 33.38
CA LYS A 441 5.16 -5.54 32.11
C LYS A 441 5.71 -6.29 30.89
N GLY A 442 6.08 -7.57 31.02
CA GLY A 442 6.59 -8.40 29.92
C GLY A 442 8.00 -8.06 29.42
N ARG A 443 8.71 -7.14 30.08
CA ARG A 443 10.06 -6.68 29.69
C ARG A 443 11.17 -7.50 30.36
N ALA A 444 12.18 -7.83 29.56
CA ALA A 444 13.38 -8.54 30.03
C ALA A 444 14.25 -7.66 30.94
N ARG A 445 14.76 -8.22 32.03
CA ARG A 445 15.69 -7.60 32.98
C ARG A 445 16.87 -8.54 33.23
N ILE A 446 18.04 -7.97 33.49
CA ILE A 446 19.25 -8.71 33.83
C ILE A 446 19.56 -8.46 35.31
N GLU A 447 19.64 -9.54 36.07
CA GLU A 447 19.97 -9.56 37.49
C GLU A 447 21.33 -10.23 37.67
N TRP A 448 22.34 -9.48 38.15
CA TRP A 448 23.68 -10.03 38.36
C TRP A 448 24.45 -9.25 39.42
N LYS A 449 24.24 -9.64 40.68
CA LYS A 449 24.80 -8.94 41.83
C LYS A 449 26.33 -8.89 41.77
N ASN A 450 26.89 -7.68 41.86
CA ASN A 450 28.33 -7.43 41.91
C ASN A 450 29.10 -7.84 40.63
N ALA A 451 28.45 -7.91 39.46
CA ALA A 451 29.10 -8.27 38.21
C ALA A 451 30.44 -7.54 37.99
N GLY A 452 30.45 -6.20 38.08
CA GLY A 452 31.67 -5.39 37.88
C GLY A 452 32.71 -5.42 39.00
N ARG A 453 32.56 -6.31 40.00
CA ARG A 453 33.52 -6.47 41.11
C ARG A 453 34.25 -7.81 41.06
N GLN A 454 34.05 -8.61 40.02
CA GLN A 454 34.74 -9.89 39.86
C GLN A 454 36.26 -9.69 39.66
N PRO A 455 37.11 -10.63 40.13
CA PRO A 455 38.57 -10.51 40.05
C PRO A 455 39.13 -10.34 38.63
N ILE A 456 38.45 -10.92 37.63
CA ILE A 456 38.88 -10.85 36.23
C ILE A 456 38.91 -9.42 35.70
N PHE A 457 37.89 -8.60 36.02
CA PHE A 457 37.82 -7.21 35.59
C PHE A 457 38.95 -6.35 36.18
N GLN A 458 39.35 -6.63 37.42
CA GLN A 458 40.49 -5.95 38.04
C GLN A 458 41.82 -6.37 37.40
N SER A 459 41.94 -7.64 37.01
CA SER A 459 43.12 -8.18 36.34
C SER A 459 43.29 -7.55 34.96
N ILE A 460 42.21 -7.48 34.18
CA ILE A 460 42.17 -6.80 32.87
C ILE A 460 42.51 -5.33 33.02
N GLU A 461 41.92 -4.63 34.00
CA GLU A 461 42.21 -3.22 34.24
C GLU A 461 43.71 -2.97 34.48
N ASN A 462 44.38 -3.81 35.29
CA ASN A 462 45.81 -3.67 35.54
C ASN A 462 46.61 -3.81 34.24
N VAL A 463 46.25 -4.76 33.38
CA VAL A 463 46.89 -4.97 32.07
C VAL A 463 46.66 -3.78 31.15
N LEU A 464 45.45 -3.22 31.12
CA LEU A 464 45.14 -2.05 30.27
C LEU A 464 45.84 -0.77 30.77
N ILE A 465 46.10 -0.63 32.07
CA ILE A 465 46.93 0.46 32.61
C ILE A 465 48.37 0.31 32.06
N GLU A 466 48.95 -0.89 32.12
CA GLU A 466 50.29 -1.16 31.55
C GLU A 466 50.31 -0.92 30.03
N ALA A 467 49.26 -1.33 29.31
CA ALA A 467 49.08 -1.09 27.87
C ALA A 467 49.01 0.42 27.54
N THR A 468 48.53 1.25 28.46
CA THR A 468 48.40 2.70 28.27
C THR A 468 49.72 3.46 28.48
N LYS A 469 50.64 2.91 29.29
CA LYS A 469 51.94 3.53 29.59
C LYS A 469 52.74 3.98 28.37
N PRO A 470 53.01 3.14 27.35
CA PRO A 470 53.82 3.55 26.21
C PRO A 470 53.17 4.66 25.37
N LEU A 471 51.84 4.78 25.42
CA LEU A 471 51.07 5.80 24.69
C LEU A 471 51.14 7.18 25.37
N GLY A 472 51.38 7.24 26.68
CA GLY A 472 51.58 8.49 27.44
C GLY A 472 50.31 9.31 27.68
N GLY A 473 49.17 8.64 27.87
CA GLY A 473 47.88 9.22 28.24
C GLY A 473 47.36 8.72 29.60
N LYS A 474 46.08 8.96 29.88
CA LYS A 474 45.40 8.45 31.08
C LYS A 474 44.58 7.21 30.76
N TYR A 475 44.65 6.20 31.61
CA TYR A 475 43.69 5.11 31.56
C TYR A 475 42.34 5.57 32.14
N LEU A 476 41.26 5.28 31.42
CA LEU A 476 39.88 5.53 31.84
C LEU A 476 39.04 4.26 31.70
N ARG A 477 38.27 3.96 32.75
CA ARG A 477 37.13 3.05 32.63
C ARG A 477 36.07 3.68 31.73
N ASN A 478 35.22 2.85 31.12
CA ASN A 478 33.97 3.32 30.54
C ASN A 478 33.20 4.22 31.53
N PRO A 479 32.68 5.40 31.12
CA PRO A 479 31.92 6.31 31.98
C PRO A 479 30.91 5.66 32.93
N ILE A 480 30.16 4.67 32.45
CA ILE A 480 29.15 3.95 33.23
C ILE A 480 29.71 2.83 34.12
N SER A 481 30.99 2.49 33.95
CA SER A 481 31.73 1.50 34.75
C SER A 481 32.67 2.14 35.80
N THR A 482 32.57 3.46 35.99
CA THR A 482 33.38 4.19 36.98
C THR A 482 33.00 3.85 38.42
N LYS A 483 33.89 4.13 39.38
CA LYS A 483 33.60 3.88 40.82
C LYS A 483 32.44 4.73 41.32
N ILE A 484 32.32 5.96 40.80
CA ILE A 484 31.26 6.92 41.13
C ILE A 484 29.90 6.48 40.54
N ALA A 485 29.90 5.82 39.37
CA ALA A 485 28.70 5.27 38.73
C ALA A 485 28.39 3.82 39.16
N GLY A 486 28.87 3.37 40.34
CA GLY A 486 28.50 2.06 40.90
C GLY A 486 29.27 0.85 40.36
N ARG A 487 30.21 1.01 39.42
CA ARG A 487 30.94 -0.06 38.70
C ARG A 487 30.04 -0.96 37.85
N HIS A 488 29.06 -0.39 37.15
CA HIS A 488 28.20 -1.18 36.27
C HIS A 488 29.00 -1.68 35.07
N THR A 489 28.78 -2.91 34.62
CA THR A 489 29.44 -3.46 33.41
C THR A 489 28.58 -3.19 32.17
N VAL A 490 29.22 -3.24 31.01
CA VAL A 490 28.55 -3.16 29.72
C VAL A 490 28.98 -4.34 28.89
N THR A 491 28.02 -5.07 28.36
CA THR A 491 28.26 -6.14 27.39
C THR A 491 27.63 -5.82 26.04
N VAL A 492 28.37 -6.15 24.99
CA VAL A 492 27.89 -6.20 23.60
C VAL A 492 27.81 -7.65 23.10
N HIS A 493 28.22 -8.59 23.94
CA HIS A 493 28.20 -10.03 23.72
C HIS A 493 27.37 -10.77 24.79
N PRO A 494 26.08 -10.44 24.98
CA PRO A 494 25.23 -11.20 25.90
C PRO A 494 25.11 -12.65 25.42
N LEU A 495 25.32 -13.61 26.31
CA LEU A 495 25.17 -15.06 26.05
C LEU A 495 24.44 -15.75 27.20
N GLY A 496 23.86 -16.93 26.94
CA GLY A 496 23.15 -17.73 27.95
C GLY A 496 21.69 -17.37 28.19
N GLY A 497 21.07 -17.93 29.22
CA GLY A 497 19.63 -17.82 29.48
C GLY A 497 18.80 -18.97 28.89
N CYS A 498 19.22 -19.56 27.77
CA CYS A 498 18.65 -20.79 27.20
C CYS A 498 19.73 -21.87 27.01
N GLY A 499 20.70 -21.95 27.93
CA GLY A 499 21.92 -22.76 27.78
C GLY A 499 21.66 -24.23 27.43
N MET A 500 22.52 -24.80 26.59
CA MET A 500 22.52 -26.23 26.30
C MET A 500 22.80 -27.06 27.57
N GLY A 501 22.17 -28.22 27.68
CA GLY A 501 22.42 -29.18 28.75
C GLY A 501 22.16 -30.63 28.31
N GLU A 502 22.65 -31.57 29.12
CA GLU A 502 22.40 -33.01 28.90
C GLU A 502 20.92 -33.37 29.11
N ASP A 503 20.26 -32.66 30.03
CA ASP A 503 18.86 -32.83 30.38
C ASP A 503 18.27 -31.50 30.90
N ALA A 504 16.97 -31.49 31.16
CA ALA A 504 16.23 -30.32 31.61
C ALA A 504 16.61 -29.82 33.02
N ALA A 505 17.34 -30.60 33.82
CA ALA A 505 17.82 -30.15 35.13
C ALA A 505 19.12 -29.34 35.02
N HIS A 506 19.83 -29.45 33.88
CA HIS A 506 21.13 -28.83 33.67
C HIS A 506 21.16 -27.83 32.50
N GLY A 507 20.10 -27.76 31.70
CA GLY A 507 19.97 -26.78 30.62
C GLY A 507 18.53 -26.59 30.17
N VAL A 508 18.34 -25.71 29.21
CA VAL A 508 17.02 -25.35 28.63
C VAL A 508 16.78 -26.03 27.31
N VAL A 509 17.87 -26.27 26.57
CA VAL A 509 17.83 -26.96 25.28
C VAL A 509 18.82 -28.11 25.26
N ASP A 510 18.55 -29.10 24.42
CA ASP A 510 19.48 -30.19 24.19
C ASP A 510 20.62 -29.80 23.21
N HIS A 511 21.43 -30.79 22.82
CA HIS A 511 22.57 -30.59 21.92
C HIS A 511 22.22 -30.16 20.47
N LEU A 512 20.93 -30.18 20.11
CA LEU A 512 20.40 -29.71 18.81
C LEU A 512 19.73 -28.35 18.94
N GLY A 513 19.61 -27.81 20.16
CA GLY A 513 18.83 -26.62 20.46
C GLY A 513 17.34 -26.90 20.66
N ARG A 514 16.88 -28.15 20.79
CA ARG A 514 15.46 -28.46 21.06
C ARG A 514 15.12 -28.10 22.50
N VAL A 515 14.02 -27.38 22.70
CA VAL A 515 13.59 -26.93 24.03
C VAL A 515 13.09 -28.12 24.85
N PHE A 516 13.62 -28.32 26.06
CA PHE A 516 13.12 -29.35 26.97
C PHE A 516 11.68 -29.08 27.40
N SER A 517 10.85 -30.13 27.42
CA SER A 517 9.40 -30.03 27.68
C SER A 517 9.00 -30.23 29.14
N GLY A 518 9.96 -30.16 30.06
CA GLY A 518 9.74 -30.36 31.49
C GLY A 518 10.90 -29.82 32.31
N THR A 519 10.85 -30.05 33.62
CA THR A 519 11.85 -29.56 34.59
C THR A 519 12.97 -30.58 34.89
N ALA A 520 12.84 -31.81 34.41
CA ALA A 520 13.85 -32.87 34.52
C ALA A 520 13.74 -33.86 33.34
N GLY A 521 14.82 -34.62 33.10
CA GLY A 521 14.88 -35.61 32.02
C GLY A 521 15.15 -35.01 30.64
N VAL A 522 15.06 -35.85 29.61
CA VAL A 522 15.53 -35.54 28.24
C VAL A 522 14.39 -35.30 27.23
N ALA A 523 13.14 -35.21 27.70
CA ALA A 523 11.99 -34.98 26.83
C ALA A 523 12.01 -33.54 26.28
N VAL A 524 11.70 -33.40 24.99
CA VAL A 524 11.74 -32.11 24.28
C VAL A 524 10.40 -31.82 23.62
N HIS A 525 10.14 -30.52 23.40
CA HIS A 525 9.06 -30.05 22.57
C HIS A 525 9.37 -30.31 21.10
N ASP A 526 8.66 -31.26 20.50
CA ASP A 526 8.80 -31.54 19.09
C ASP A 526 8.47 -30.31 18.24
N GLY A 527 9.38 -29.92 17.35
CA GLY A 527 9.25 -28.72 16.52
C GLY A 527 9.64 -27.38 17.17
N LEU A 528 10.13 -27.32 18.41
CA LEU A 528 10.55 -26.04 19.04
C LEU A 528 12.05 -26.00 19.34
N TYR A 529 12.74 -25.04 18.73
CA TYR A 529 14.21 -24.91 18.76
C TYR A 529 14.66 -23.52 19.21
N VAL A 530 15.86 -23.41 19.77
CA VAL A 530 16.62 -22.16 19.95
C VAL A 530 17.95 -22.30 19.22
N MET A 531 18.33 -21.31 18.40
CA MET A 531 19.53 -21.39 17.55
C MET A 531 20.39 -20.12 17.56
N ASP A 532 20.41 -19.37 18.66
CA ASP A 532 21.20 -18.13 18.81
C ASP A 532 22.13 -18.16 20.03
N GLY A 533 22.70 -17.01 20.41
CA GLY A 533 23.60 -16.88 21.56
C GLY A 533 23.01 -17.28 22.93
N ALA A 534 21.68 -17.43 23.05
CA ALA A 534 21.05 -17.88 24.27
C ALA A 534 21.44 -19.32 24.64
N VAL A 535 21.82 -20.14 23.66
CA VAL A 535 22.14 -21.56 23.86
C VAL A 535 23.52 -21.80 24.46
N MET A 536 24.36 -20.77 24.55
CA MET A 536 25.70 -20.91 25.12
C MET A 536 25.58 -21.15 26.64
N PRO A 537 26.14 -22.24 27.19
CA PRO A 537 26.08 -22.52 28.63
C PRO A 537 27.17 -21.78 29.43
N MET A 538 28.05 -21.04 28.74
CA MET A 538 29.22 -20.39 29.33
C MET A 538 29.77 -19.25 28.47
N SER A 539 30.68 -18.47 29.04
CA SER A 539 31.46 -17.45 28.32
C SER A 539 32.45 -18.09 27.34
N LEU A 540 32.67 -17.43 26.19
CA LEU A 540 33.58 -17.91 25.14
C LEU A 540 34.95 -17.23 25.15
N GLY A 541 35.08 -16.07 25.81
CA GLY A 541 36.34 -15.31 25.87
C GLY A 541 36.79 -14.71 24.54
N VAL A 542 35.90 -14.71 23.52
CA VAL A 542 36.08 -14.11 22.19
C VAL A 542 34.76 -13.62 21.64
N ASN A 543 34.78 -12.85 20.54
CA ASN A 543 33.56 -12.41 19.86
C ASN A 543 32.73 -13.64 19.43
N PRO A 544 31.45 -13.73 19.83
CA PRO A 544 30.70 -14.97 19.76
C PRO A 544 30.10 -15.27 18.38
N LEU A 545 30.16 -14.33 17.42
CA LEU A 545 29.38 -14.42 16.18
C LEU A 545 29.67 -15.70 15.39
N LEU A 546 30.94 -16.13 15.36
CA LEU A 546 31.35 -17.27 14.54
C LEU A 546 30.91 -18.59 15.20
N THR A 547 31.03 -18.71 16.52
CA THR A 547 30.55 -19.88 17.28
C THR A 547 29.03 -19.99 17.24
N ILE A 548 28.29 -18.88 17.35
CA ILE A 548 26.83 -18.86 17.15
C ILE A 548 26.49 -19.38 15.75
N SER A 549 27.21 -18.90 14.73
CA SER A 549 26.97 -19.29 13.34
C SER A 549 27.27 -20.77 13.10
N ALA A 550 28.39 -21.28 13.64
CA ALA A 550 28.78 -22.68 13.51
C ALA A 550 27.77 -23.63 14.15
N LEU A 551 27.30 -23.32 15.37
CA LEU A 551 26.27 -24.12 16.02
C LEU A 551 24.93 -24.06 15.28
N ALA A 552 24.55 -22.90 14.73
CA ALA A 552 23.33 -22.78 13.93
C ALA A 552 23.40 -23.61 12.63
N GLU A 553 24.53 -23.56 11.90
CA GLU A 553 24.77 -24.38 10.70
C GLU A 553 24.67 -25.88 11.04
N ARG A 554 25.36 -26.31 12.10
CA ARG A 554 25.31 -27.69 12.58
C ARG A 554 23.89 -28.12 12.94
N ASN A 555 23.17 -27.31 13.72
CA ASN A 555 21.83 -27.64 14.16
C ASN A 555 20.84 -27.68 12.99
N CYS A 556 20.98 -26.79 12.00
CA CYS A 556 20.19 -26.85 10.77
C CYS A 556 20.46 -28.11 9.94
N ALA A 557 21.71 -28.54 9.82
CA ALA A 557 22.07 -29.77 9.12
C ALA A 557 21.48 -31.01 9.81
N LEU A 558 21.54 -31.06 11.14
CA LEU A 558 20.95 -32.14 11.92
C LEU A 558 19.42 -32.12 11.88
N LEU A 559 18.80 -30.93 11.92
CA LEU A 559 17.35 -30.77 11.74
C LEU A 559 16.92 -31.29 10.37
N ALA A 560 17.57 -30.86 9.30
CA ALA A 560 17.27 -31.34 7.95
C ALA A 560 17.41 -32.86 7.86
N LYS A 561 18.50 -33.43 8.42
CA LYS A 561 18.72 -34.88 8.46
C LYS A 561 17.62 -35.61 9.25
N ALA A 562 17.13 -35.06 10.36
CA ALA A 562 16.09 -35.67 11.17
C ALA A 562 14.72 -35.76 10.46
N HIS A 563 14.50 -34.90 9.46
CA HIS A 563 13.28 -34.87 8.64
C HIS A 563 13.49 -35.37 7.20
N ASP A 564 14.62 -36.03 6.91
CA ASP A 564 15.01 -36.50 5.56
C ASP A 564 15.00 -35.38 4.50
N TRP A 565 15.33 -34.15 4.90
CA TRP A 565 15.48 -33.01 4.00
C TRP A 565 16.91 -32.87 3.50
N SER A 566 17.06 -32.49 2.23
CA SER A 566 18.37 -32.17 1.63
C SER A 566 18.51 -30.67 1.47
N ILE A 567 19.54 -30.08 2.10
CA ILE A 567 19.88 -28.66 1.91
C ILE A 567 20.69 -28.53 0.61
N ASP A 568 20.18 -27.80 -0.36
CA ASP A 568 20.92 -27.47 -1.57
C ASP A 568 21.90 -26.32 -1.29
N TYR A 569 23.20 -26.63 -1.23
CA TYR A 569 24.28 -25.64 -1.05
C TYR A 569 24.85 -25.10 -2.37
N MET A 570 24.37 -25.58 -3.52
CA MET A 570 24.97 -25.31 -4.84
C MET A 570 24.15 -24.34 -5.67
N SER A 571 22.82 -24.38 -5.60
CA SER A 571 22.00 -23.43 -6.37
C SER A 571 22.05 -22.01 -5.79
N LYS A 572 21.78 -21.04 -6.68
CA LYS A 572 21.71 -19.61 -6.34
C LYS A 572 20.30 -19.15 -5.94
N GLY A 573 19.32 -20.06 -5.94
CA GLY A 573 17.91 -19.70 -5.85
C GLY A 573 17.40 -19.00 -7.12
N THR A 574 16.08 -19.02 -7.32
CA THR A 574 15.41 -18.38 -8.47
C THR A 574 14.18 -17.58 -8.06
N ALA A 575 13.87 -17.51 -6.76
CA ALA A 575 12.74 -16.73 -6.29
C ALA A 575 13.01 -15.25 -6.58
N ALA A 576 12.00 -14.57 -7.11
CA ALA A 576 12.09 -13.14 -7.33
C ALA A 576 12.20 -12.42 -5.98
N ALA A 577 13.08 -11.43 -5.89
CA ALA A 577 13.05 -10.50 -4.77
C ALA A 577 11.66 -9.85 -4.67
N PRO A 578 11.21 -9.46 -3.46
CA PRO A 578 9.99 -8.69 -3.32
C PRO A 578 9.97 -7.48 -4.27
N PRO A 579 8.81 -7.14 -4.86
CA PRO A 579 8.70 -5.98 -5.72
C PRO A 579 9.11 -4.72 -4.94
N ALA A 580 9.73 -3.77 -5.63
CA ALA A 580 10.07 -2.48 -5.03
C ALA A 580 8.79 -1.81 -4.49
N GLN A 581 8.79 -1.46 -3.21
CA GLN A 581 7.68 -0.76 -2.58
C GLN A 581 7.56 0.64 -3.17
N LYS A 582 6.35 1.02 -3.61
CA LYS A 582 6.05 2.38 -4.06
C LYS A 582 5.63 3.22 -2.85
N ILE A 583 5.52 4.54 -3.06
CA ILE A 583 4.99 5.45 -2.02
C ILE A 583 3.55 5.02 -1.73
N GLY A 584 3.32 4.61 -0.49
CA GLY A 584 2.06 4.06 -0.03
C GLY A 584 1.39 4.93 1.02
N LEU A 585 0.27 4.42 1.54
CA LEU A 585 -0.44 5.01 2.67
C LEU A 585 -0.85 3.92 3.62
N ARG A 586 -0.66 4.16 4.92
CA ARG A 586 -1.06 3.25 5.97
C ARG A 586 -1.81 4.00 7.07
N PHE A 587 -2.83 3.37 7.63
CA PHE A 587 -3.48 3.83 8.86
C PHE A 587 -4.12 2.64 9.59
N THR A 588 -4.38 2.81 10.88
CA THR A 588 -5.06 1.82 11.71
C THR A 588 -6.34 2.43 12.26
N GLU A 589 -7.43 1.65 12.22
CA GLU A 589 -8.73 2.04 12.75
C GLU A 589 -9.33 0.95 13.64
N THR A 590 -10.11 1.38 14.63
CA THR A 590 -10.87 0.47 15.50
C THR A 590 -12.34 0.85 15.48
N MET A 591 -13.19 -0.12 15.13
CA MET A 591 -14.64 0.04 15.12
C MET A 591 -15.29 -0.90 16.12
N VAL A 592 -16.30 -0.39 16.83
CA VAL A 592 -17.07 -1.12 17.84
C VAL A 592 -18.53 -1.16 17.43
N GLY A 593 -19.21 -2.26 17.72
CA GLY A 593 -20.56 -2.47 17.20
C GLY A 593 -21.29 -3.64 17.84
N THR A 594 -22.38 -4.03 17.17
CA THR A 594 -23.21 -5.16 17.57
C THR A 594 -23.39 -6.13 16.41
N TYR A 595 -23.14 -7.42 16.67
CA TYR A 595 -23.39 -8.53 15.76
C TYR A 595 -24.73 -9.20 16.09
N THR A 596 -25.51 -9.50 15.05
CA THR A 596 -26.81 -10.16 15.10
C THR A 596 -26.77 -11.45 14.27
N PRO A 597 -26.87 -12.64 14.88
CA PRO A 597 -26.92 -13.93 14.16
C PRO A 597 -28.17 -14.06 13.27
N SER A 598 -28.04 -14.72 12.11
CA SER A 598 -29.16 -14.93 11.17
C SER A 598 -30.16 -16.00 11.62
N VAL A 599 -29.74 -16.98 12.43
CA VAL A 599 -30.58 -18.12 12.83
C VAL A 599 -31.26 -17.80 14.17
N ALA A 600 -32.57 -17.54 14.11
CA ALA A 600 -33.42 -17.33 15.28
C ALA A 600 -33.59 -18.64 16.04
N GLY A 601 -32.87 -18.83 17.15
CA GLY A 601 -32.94 -20.06 17.93
C GLY A 601 -32.47 -19.96 19.37
N GLU A 602 -31.35 -19.30 19.68
CA GLU A 602 -30.86 -19.15 21.07
C GLU A 602 -29.67 -18.16 21.25
N ALA A 603 -29.09 -17.63 20.16
CA ALA A 603 -27.92 -16.75 20.26
C ALA A 603 -28.34 -15.28 20.45
N ALA A 604 -28.01 -14.70 21.61
CA ALA A 604 -28.18 -13.29 21.89
C ALA A 604 -27.27 -12.43 21.00
N LYS A 605 -27.66 -11.16 20.77
CA LYS A 605 -26.77 -10.16 20.15
C LYS A 605 -25.43 -10.14 20.87
N SER A 606 -24.35 -10.05 20.12
CA SER A 606 -22.99 -10.11 20.66
C SER A 606 -22.25 -8.80 20.35
N PRO A 607 -21.43 -8.27 21.27
CA PRO A 607 -20.52 -7.20 20.93
C PRO A 607 -19.56 -7.66 19.83
N ILE A 608 -19.25 -6.77 18.91
CA ILE A 608 -18.26 -7.00 17.87
C ILE A 608 -17.34 -5.80 17.79
N GLU A 609 -16.04 -6.05 17.74
CA GLU A 609 -15.02 -5.02 17.61
C GLU A 609 -13.92 -5.52 16.70
N PHE A 610 -13.38 -4.66 15.84
CA PHE A 610 -12.13 -4.96 15.17
C PHE A 610 -11.14 -3.81 15.29
N THR A 611 -9.86 -4.15 15.26
CA THR A 611 -8.76 -3.21 15.01
C THR A 611 -8.05 -3.63 13.74
N LEU A 612 -8.09 -2.77 12.72
CA LEU A 612 -7.67 -3.04 11.35
C LEU A 612 -6.61 -2.04 10.92
N THR A 613 -5.46 -2.52 10.46
CA THR A 613 -4.53 -1.71 9.70
C THR A 613 -4.85 -1.85 8.22
N VAL A 614 -5.07 -0.72 7.55
CA VAL A 614 -5.25 -0.59 6.11
C VAL A 614 -3.95 -0.08 5.50
N GLU A 615 -3.48 -0.72 4.44
CA GLU A 615 -2.25 -0.38 3.74
C GLU A 615 -2.47 -0.39 2.22
N SER A 616 -2.20 0.75 1.58
CA SER A 616 -2.04 0.85 0.13
C SER A 616 -0.56 0.88 -0.21
N ASP A 617 -0.11 -0.08 -1.00
CA ASP A 617 1.27 -0.15 -1.50
C ASP A 617 1.53 0.86 -2.64
N ASP A 618 0.48 1.50 -3.18
CA ASP A 618 0.56 2.50 -4.24
C ASP A 618 -0.47 3.62 -4.01
N LEU A 619 -0.03 4.68 -3.33
CA LEU A 619 -0.87 5.85 -3.08
C LEU A 619 -1.24 6.58 -4.38
N ALA A 620 -0.44 6.48 -5.45
CA ALA A 620 -0.79 7.11 -6.72
C ALA A 620 -1.98 6.39 -7.38
N ASP A 621 -1.98 5.06 -7.39
CA ASP A 621 -3.11 4.24 -7.86
C ASP A 621 -4.34 4.50 -6.99
N MET A 622 -4.19 4.51 -5.65
CA MET A 622 -5.29 4.81 -4.72
C MET A 622 -6.02 6.13 -5.01
N LEU A 623 -5.27 7.16 -5.43
CA LEU A 623 -5.82 8.49 -5.70
C LEU A 623 -6.42 8.65 -7.10
N SER A 624 -6.10 7.76 -8.05
CA SER A 624 -6.46 7.92 -9.47
C SER A 624 -7.33 6.80 -10.03
N ASN A 625 -7.28 5.61 -9.44
CA ASN A 625 -8.05 4.44 -9.85
C ASN A 625 -9.22 4.22 -8.87
N PRO A 626 -10.49 4.35 -9.31
CA PRO A 626 -11.65 4.14 -8.44
C PRO A 626 -11.79 2.68 -7.98
N ASN A 627 -11.14 1.73 -8.66
CA ASN A 627 -11.13 0.30 -8.33
C ASN A 627 -9.84 -0.14 -7.63
N HIS A 628 -9.04 0.80 -7.10
CA HIS A 628 -7.82 0.47 -6.35
C HIS A 628 -8.14 -0.46 -5.18
N LEU A 629 -7.24 -1.40 -4.88
CA LEU A 629 -7.38 -2.30 -3.74
C LEU A 629 -6.23 -2.05 -2.76
N ALA A 630 -6.56 -1.49 -1.60
CA ALA A 630 -5.68 -1.52 -0.44
C ALA A 630 -5.86 -2.86 0.28
N ARG A 631 -4.82 -3.31 0.99
CA ARG A 631 -4.86 -4.54 1.78
C ARG A 631 -5.10 -4.23 3.25
N THR A 632 -5.62 -5.20 3.98
CA THR A 632 -5.89 -5.03 5.40
C THR A 632 -5.39 -6.22 6.23
N ALA A 633 -4.96 -5.93 7.45
CA ALA A 633 -4.53 -6.93 8.44
C ALA A 633 -4.94 -6.46 9.83
N GLY A 634 -5.38 -7.36 10.71
CA GLY A 634 -5.92 -6.95 11.99
C GLY A 634 -6.54 -8.09 12.79
N THR A 635 -7.31 -7.72 13.81
CA THR A 635 -7.98 -8.66 14.71
C THR A 635 -9.44 -8.26 14.89
N LEU A 636 -10.31 -9.26 15.05
CA LEU A 636 -11.74 -9.08 15.32
C LEU A 636 -12.15 -9.89 16.55
N THR A 637 -12.85 -9.28 17.50
CA THR A 637 -13.43 -9.96 18.66
C THR A 637 -14.94 -10.05 18.48
N CYS A 638 -15.50 -11.26 18.60
CA CYS A 638 -16.93 -11.49 18.61
C CYS A 638 -17.24 -12.80 19.35
N PRO A 639 -17.68 -12.73 20.63
CA PRO A 639 -17.94 -13.93 21.44
C PRO A 639 -18.95 -14.92 20.86
N ALA A 640 -19.84 -14.47 19.97
CA ALA A 640 -20.78 -15.35 19.29
C ALA A 640 -20.15 -16.17 18.14
N LEU A 641 -18.99 -15.75 17.62
CA LEU A 641 -18.26 -16.49 16.59
C LEU A 641 -17.13 -17.32 17.19
N SER A 642 -16.37 -16.74 18.10
CA SER A 642 -15.20 -17.35 18.72
C SER A 642 -14.98 -16.80 20.13
N ALA A 643 -14.54 -17.65 21.05
CA ALA A 643 -14.16 -17.23 22.40
C ALA A 643 -12.85 -16.45 22.42
N GLN A 644 -11.99 -16.67 21.42
CA GLN A 644 -10.72 -15.98 21.22
C GLN A 644 -10.82 -14.94 20.10
N PRO A 645 -9.98 -13.88 20.11
CA PRO A 645 -9.86 -12.96 18.98
C PRO A 645 -9.55 -13.70 17.67
N LEU A 646 -10.26 -13.32 16.61
CA LEU A 646 -10.09 -13.79 15.24
C LEU A 646 -8.99 -12.98 14.56
N THR A 647 -8.16 -13.63 13.74
CA THR A 647 -7.18 -12.95 12.87
C THR A 647 -7.85 -12.56 11.56
N ILE A 648 -7.63 -11.32 11.12
CA ILE A 648 -8.06 -10.82 9.83
C ILE A 648 -6.95 -11.08 8.81
N SER A 649 -7.24 -11.92 7.83
CA SER A 649 -6.37 -12.30 6.71
C SER A 649 -7.04 -11.99 5.36
N ASP A 650 -6.24 -11.94 4.29
CA ASP A 650 -6.70 -11.70 2.91
C ASP A 650 -7.67 -10.52 2.75
N GLY A 651 -7.49 -9.48 3.56
CA GLY A 651 -8.41 -8.36 3.61
C GLY A 651 -8.15 -7.34 2.52
N THR A 652 -9.22 -6.81 1.93
CA THR A 652 -9.19 -5.74 0.92
C THR A 652 -10.06 -4.57 1.33
N PHE A 653 -9.61 -3.36 1.01
CA PHE A 653 -10.29 -2.10 1.24
C PHE A 653 -10.29 -1.26 -0.05
N ASN A 654 -11.44 -0.68 -0.39
CA ASN A 654 -11.58 0.29 -1.48
C ASN A 654 -12.16 1.59 -0.94
N LEU A 655 -11.58 2.72 -1.34
CA LEU A 655 -12.01 4.04 -0.92
C LEU A 655 -12.86 4.73 -2.01
N PHE A 656 -14.08 5.16 -1.66
CA PHE A 656 -14.97 5.97 -2.51
C PHE A 656 -15.37 5.34 -3.87
N VAL A 657 -15.69 4.05 -3.86
CA VAL A 657 -16.22 3.31 -5.04
C VAL A 657 -17.65 3.78 -5.33
N VAL A 658 -17.96 4.14 -6.57
CA VAL A 658 -19.33 4.52 -6.98
C VAL A 658 -20.23 3.28 -6.99
N ASP A 659 -21.44 3.38 -6.45
CA ASP A 659 -22.43 2.31 -6.59
C ASP A 659 -23.01 2.31 -8.01
N GLU A 660 -22.88 1.20 -8.75
CA GLU A 660 -23.38 1.11 -10.14
C GLU A 660 -24.91 1.24 -10.23
N SER A 661 -25.63 1.03 -9.12
CA SER A 661 -27.08 1.12 -9.05
C SER A 661 -27.59 2.50 -8.62
N ASP A 662 -26.77 3.29 -7.90
CA ASP A 662 -27.07 4.65 -7.45
C ASP A 662 -25.83 5.55 -7.63
N LEU A 663 -25.87 6.39 -8.68
CA LEU A 663 -24.75 7.24 -9.09
C LEU A 663 -24.44 8.38 -8.10
N ASP A 664 -25.32 8.62 -7.13
CA ASP A 664 -25.12 9.60 -6.05
C ASP A 664 -24.64 8.94 -4.74
N GLU A 665 -24.43 7.61 -4.74
CA GLU A 665 -23.84 6.84 -3.63
C GLU A 665 -22.37 6.49 -3.93
N ARG A 666 -21.48 6.79 -2.97
CA ARG A 666 -20.12 6.26 -2.91
C ARG A 666 -19.96 5.39 -1.69
N ASN A 667 -19.19 4.33 -1.84
CA ASN A 667 -18.96 3.33 -0.81
C ASN A 667 -17.48 3.22 -0.43
N MET A 668 -17.21 3.06 0.86
CA MET A 668 -15.92 2.50 1.32
C MET A 668 -16.14 1.02 1.60
N ASN A 669 -15.57 0.15 0.75
CA ASN A 669 -15.84 -1.28 0.79
C ASN A 669 -14.77 -2.02 1.58
N TYR A 670 -15.20 -2.98 2.39
CA TYR A 670 -14.39 -3.85 3.22
C TYR A 670 -14.72 -5.30 2.86
N ARG A 671 -13.71 -6.10 2.56
CA ARG A 671 -13.84 -7.55 2.43
C ARG A 671 -12.69 -8.20 3.16
N MET A 672 -12.94 -9.23 3.96
CA MET A 672 -11.88 -9.88 4.72
C MET A 672 -12.22 -11.30 5.16
N THR A 673 -11.18 -12.12 5.33
CA THR A 673 -11.26 -13.46 5.91
C THR A 673 -11.02 -13.36 7.41
N LEU A 674 -11.84 -14.06 8.19
CA LEU A 674 -11.77 -14.13 9.66
C LEU A 674 -11.37 -15.54 10.06
N ASP A 675 -10.14 -15.70 10.55
CA ASP A 675 -9.59 -16.99 10.97
C ASP A 675 -9.64 -17.13 12.50
N ALA A 676 -10.33 -18.18 12.97
CA ALA A 676 -10.32 -18.60 14.37
C ALA A 676 -9.12 -19.48 14.68
N VAL A 677 -8.72 -19.45 15.95
CA VAL A 677 -7.68 -20.35 16.48
C VAL A 677 -8.16 -21.80 16.39
N GLU A 678 -9.44 -22.03 16.66
CA GLU A 678 -10.12 -23.34 16.65
C GLU A 678 -10.29 -23.92 15.23
N GLY A 679 -9.76 -23.26 14.20
CA GLY A 679 -9.76 -23.76 12.83
C GLY A 679 -10.86 -23.19 11.93
N ASN A 680 -11.95 -22.68 12.52
CA ASN A 680 -13.07 -22.11 11.77
C ASN A 680 -12.69 -20.86 10.97
N THR A 681 -13.33 -20.66 9.83
CA THR A 681 -13.11 -19.48 8.96
C THR A 681 -14.45 -18.89 8.53
N TRP A 682 -14.55 -17.57 8.57
CA TRP A 682 -15.70 -16.80 8.08
C TRP A 682 -15.25 -15.67 7.15
N TYR A 683 -16.20 -15.06 6.46
CA TYR A 683 -15.94 -13.95 5.54
C TYR A 683 -16.80 -12.75 5.90
N LEU A 684 -16.17 -11.60 6.09
CA LEU A 684 -16.86 -10.35 6.37
C LEU A 684 -16.86 -9.48 5.11
N THR A 685 -18.05 -9.03 4.71
CA THR A 685 -18.25 -8.04 3.65
C THR A 685 -18.98 -6.85 4.25
N GLY A 686 -18.43 -5.65 4.13
CA GLY A 686 -19.07 -4.45 4.66
C GLY A 686 -18.87 -3.21 3.80
N LYS A 687 -19.77 -2.25 3.94
CA LYS A 687 -19.67 -0.95 3.28
C LYS A 687 -20.02 0.20 4.21
N LYS A 688 -19.23 1.28 4.12
CA LYS A 688 -19.63 2.61 4.61
C LYS A 688 -20.30 3.34 3.46
N ILE A 689 -21.52 3.81 3.67
CA ILE A 689 -22.40 4.34 2.63
C ILE A 689 -22.38 5.86 2.69
N ILE A 690 -21.97 6.51 1.60
CA ILE A 690 -21.82 7.96 1.48
C ILE A 690 -22.75 8.44 0.38
N THR A 691 -23.81 9.16 0.75
CA THR A 691 -24.82 9.67 -0.18
C THR A 691 -24.82 11.20 -0.20
N ARG A 692 -25.24 11.83 -1.29
CA ARG A 692 -25.49 13.29 -1.36
C ARG A 692 -26.59 13.74 -0.40
N THR A 693 -26.20 14.03 0.84
CA THR A 693 -27.09 14.52 1.91
C THR A 693 -26.49 15.72 2.62
N SER A 694 -27.23 16.29 3.59
CA SER A 694 -26.78 17.43 4.40
C SER A 694 -25.44 17.17 5.09
N PRO A 695 -24.57 18.20 5.29
CA PRO A 695 -23.35 18.12 6.09
C PRO A 695 -23.54 17.56 7.51
N ILE A 696 -24.78 17.59 8.03
CA ILE A 696 -25.14 17.03 9.35
C ILE A 696 -24.90 15.51 9.41
N ASN A 697 -25.05 14.78 8.30
CA ASN A 697 -24.93 13.33 8.24
C ASN A 697 -23.50 12.84 7.92
N LEU A 698 -22.57 13.76 7.64
CA LEU A 698 -21.20 13.45 7.23
C LEU A 698 -20.49 12.53 8.25
N TRP A 699 -20.62 12.83 9.53
CA TRP A 699 -19.95 12.07 10.59
C TRP A 699 -20.46 10.63 10.63
N GLU A 700 -21.79 10.44 10.62
CA GLU A 700 -22.40 9.11 10.68
C GLU A 700 -22.02 8.27 9.46
N GLN A 701 -22.12 8.84 8.25
CA GLN A 701 -21.84 8.12 6.99
C GLN A 701 -20.37 7.75 6.81
N THR A 702 -19.44 8.59 7.28
CA THR A 702 -17.99 8.30 7.18
C THR A 702 -17.46 7.38 8.28
N ASN A 703 -18.20 7.22 9.38
CA ASN A 703 -17.78 6.46 10.56
C ASN A 703 -18.62 5.21 10.86
N THR A 704 -19.69 4.94 10.11
CA THR A 704 -20.55 3.75 10.31
C THR A 704 -20.33 2.73 9.21
N LEU A 705 -19.97 1.50 9.62
CA LEU A 705 -19.82 0.34 8.74
C LEU A 705 -21.00 -0.62 8.91
N TYR A 706 -21.67 -0.92 7.81
CA TYR A 706 -22.67 -1.99 7.74
C TYR A 706 -22.00 -3.24 7.17
N ALA A 707 -22.02 -4.35 7.91
CA ALA A 707 -21.30 -5.56 7.57
C ALA A 707 -22.19 -6.81 7.64
N GLU A 708 -21.85 -7.78 6.81
CA GLU A 708 -22.42 -9.11 6.78
C GLU A 708 -21.29 -10.12 7.00
N ILE A 709 -21.58 -11.16 7.78
CA ILE A 709 -20.67 -12.28 8.02
C ILE A 709 -21.24 -13.51 7.32
N ARG A 710 -20.42 -14.17 6.52
CA ARG A 710 -20.80 -15.27 5.61
C ARG A 710 -20.00 -16.53 5.93
N ALA A 711 -20.59 -17.67 5.59
CA ALA A 711 -19.98 -18.98 5.78
C ALA A 711 -18.86 -19.29 4.76
N ALA A 712 -18.83 -18.60 3.62
CA ALA A 712 -17.82 -18.78 2.58
C ALA A 712 -17.57 -17.46 1.82
N ALA A 713 -16.48 -17.41 1.04
CA ALA A 713 -15.96 -16.19 0.41
C ALA A 713 -16.85 -15.65 -0.73
N GLN A 714 -17.70 -16.50 -1.29
CA GLN A 714 -18.53 -16.14 -2.44
C GLN A 714 -19.65 -15.17 -2.03
N ASP A 715 -19.93 -14.19 -2.88
CA ASP A 715 -20.94 -13.16 -2.60
C ASP A 715 -22.37 -13.75 -2.48
N ASP A 716 -22.62 -14.95 -2.99
CA ASP A 716 -23.88 -15.71 -2.85
C ASP A 716 -23.90 -16.69 -1.66
N ALA A 717 -22.80 -16.79 -0.90
CA ALA A 717 -22.72 -17.69 0.25
C ALA A 717 -23.70 -17.25 1.36
N PRO A 718 -24.31 -18.20 2.10
CA PRO A 718 -25.26 -17.88 3.16
C PRO A 718 -24.71 -16.91 4.21
N VAL A 719 -25.48 -15.86 4.52
CA VAL A 719 -25.18 -14.90 5.59
C VAL A 719 -25.48 -15.55 6.94
N VAL A 720 -24.45 -15.68 7.78
CA VAL A 720 -24.55 -16.24 9.13
C VAL A 720 -24.90 -15.18 10.18
N GLY A 721 -24.68 -13.91 9.88
CA GLY A 721 -25.22 -12.79 10.66
C GLY A 721 -24.85 -11.43 10.08
N THR A 722 -25.41 -10.36 10.65
CA THR A 722 -25.17 -8.97 10.26
C THR A 722 -24.58 -8.17 11.42
N ALA A 723 -23.82 -7.13 11.11
CA ALA A 723 -23.20 -6.26 12.10
C ALA A 723 -23.29 -4.78 11.68
N THR A 724 -23.42 -3.91 12.67
CA THR A 724 -23.25 -2.46 12.50
C THR A 724 -22.17 -2.01 13.46
N LEU A 725 -21.10 -1.41 12.92
CA LEU A 725 -19.97 -0.90 13.69
C LEU A 725 -19.78 0.59 13.46
N ILE A 726 -19.29 1.29 14.47
CA ILE A 726 -18.98 2.72 14.42
C ILE A 726 -17.54 2.99 14.84
N ILE A 727 -16.91 3.99 14.24
CA ILE A 727 -15.70 4.62 14.78
C ILE A 727 -16.15 5.66 15.82
N THR A 728 -15.74 5.49 17.08
CA THR A 728 -16.00 6.49 18.13
C THR A 728 -15.13 7.74 17.92
N PRO A 729 -15.52 8.93 18.43
CA PRO A 729 -14.69 10.13 18.33
C PRO A 729 -13.27 9.94 18.88
N GLU A 730 -13.12 9.16 19.96
CA GLU A 730 -11.82 8.79 20.52
C GLU A 730 -11.00 7.94 19.53
N ASN A 731 -11.61 6.88 18.97
CA ASN A 731 -10.93 5.99 18.03
C ASN A 731 -10.56 6.71 16.72
N PHE A 732 -11.38 7.67 16.28
CA PHE A 732 -11.07 8.54 15.16
C PHE A 732 -9.86 9.42 15.43
N LEU A 733 -9.78 10.06 16.61
CA LEU A 733 -8.60 10.85 17.00
C LEU A 733 -7.32 10.00 17.08
N LYS A 734 -7.42 8.76 17.56
CA LYS A 734 -6.32 7.79 17.52
C LYS A 734 -5.93 7.47 16.06
N GLN A 735 -6.90 7.25 15.17
CA GLN A 735 -6.67 6.89 13.76
C GLN A 735 -5.87 7.98 13.05
N GLN A 736 -6.21 9.24 13.26
CA GLN A 736 -5.49 10.38 12.69
C GLN A 736 -4.00 10.40 13.08
N ARG A 737 -3.63 9.85 14.25
CA ARG A 737 -2.23 9.73 14.70
C ARG A 737 -1.50 8.54 14.11
N THR A 738 -2.22 7.60 13.49
CA THR A 738 -1.66 6.41 12.82
C THR A 738 -1.47 6.60 11.32
N LEU A 739 -2.06 7.65 10.74
CA LEU A 739 -1.98 7.94 9.31
C LEU A 739 -0.53 8.26 8.91
N GLU A 740 0.05 7.42 8.07
CA GLU A 740 1.44 7.53 7.61
C GLU A 740 1.53 7.33 6.10
N VAL A 741 2.29 8.19 5.43
CA VAL A 741 2.74 7.94 4.05
C VAL A 741 3.99 7.07 4.11
N THR A 742 3.87 5.84 3.62
CA THR A 742 4.93 4.82 3.67
C THR A 742 5.88 4.93 2.48
N HIS A 743 7.10 4.43 2.64
CA HIS A 743 8.14 4.33 1.60
C HIS A 743 8.55 5.65 0.93
N ALA A 744 8.26 6.80 1.55
CA ALA A 744 8.76 8.09 1.10
C ALA A 744 10.29 8.18 1.32
N PRO A 745 11.09 8.56 0.30
CA PRO A 745 12.55 8.59 0.39
C PRO A 745 13.08 9.71 1.30
N ASP A 746 12.28 10.74 1.56
CA ASP A 746 12.65 11.89 2.37
C ASP A 746 11.41 12.58 2.99
N LEU A 747 11.64 13.45 3.96
CA LEU A 747 10.60 14.16 4.70
C LEU A 747 9.75 15.09 3.81
N LYS A 748 10.35 15.72 2.80
CA LYS A 748 9.66 16.64 1.90
C LYS A 748 8.67 15.88 1.03
N THR A 749 9.12 14.79 0.41
CA THR A 749 8.27 13.88 -0.37
C THR A 749 7.13 13.35 0.49
N ARG A 750 7.42 12.94 1.74
CA ARG A 750 6.37 12.49 2.68
C ARG A 750 5.28 13.55 2.88
N LEU A 751 5.68 14.79 3.19
CA LEU A 751 4.72 15.90 3.40
C LEU A 751 3.92 16.22 2.14
N GLU A 752 4.55 16.22 0.97
CA GLU A 752 3.87 16.45 -0.31
C GLU A 752 2.76 15.41 -0.57
N TRP A 753 3.05 14.13 -0.33
CA TRP A 753 2.07 13.06 -0.50
C TRP A 753 0.99 13.05 0.58
N THR A 754 1.32 13.42 1.82
CA THR A 754 0.31 13.64 2.88
C THR A 754 -0.67 14.74 2.47
N LEU A 755 -0.18 15.85 1.92
CA LEU A 755 -1.02 16.93 1.43
C LEU A 755 -1.87 16.52 0.22
N LYS A 756 -1.33 15.71 -0.70
CA LYS A 756 -2.10 15.16 -1.85
C LYS A 756 -3.27 14.29 -1.38
N PHE A 757 -3.01 13.36 -0.47
CA PHE A 757 -4.07 12.52 0.10
C PHE A 757 -5.12 13.35 0.84
N GLY A 758 -4.69 14.30 1.67
CA GLY A 758 -5.62 15.20 2.37
C GLY A 758 -6.50 16.02 1.42
N LYS A 759 -5.94 16.53 0.31
CA LYS A 759 -6.71 17.25 -0.73
C LYS A 759 -7.69 16.35 -1.46
N PHE A 760 -7.31 15.12 -1.80
CA PHE A 760 -8.21 14.17 -2.44
C PHE A 760 -9.38 13.82 -1.52
N PHE A 761 -9.10 13.42 -0.29
CA PHE A 761 -10.12 13.03 0.68
C PHE A 761 -11.08 14.18 0.99
N ALA A 762 -10.55 15.38 1.26
CA ALA A 762 -11.37 16.58 1.46
C ALA A 762 -12.10 17.02 0.19
N GLY A 763 -11.50 16.83 -0.98
CA GLY A 763 -12.09 17.16 -2.29
C GLY A 763 -13.31 16.30 -2.59
N VAL A 764 -13.22 14.98 -2.42
CA VAL A 764 -14.37 14.07 -2.60
C VAL A 764 -15.49 14.41 -1.63
N LEU A 765 -15.17 14.64 -0.35
CA LEU A 765 -16.17 15.06 0.63
C LEU A 765 -16.78 16.44 0.28
N PHE A 766 -16.01 17.39 -0.22
CA PHE A 766 -16.53 18.69 -0.63
C PHE A 766 -17.40 18.59 -1.89
N ILE A 767 -17.10 17.69 -2.82
CA ILE A 767 -17.93 17.41 -3.99
C ILE A 767 -19.29 16.83 -3.57
N GLU A 768 -19.31 15.86 -2.64
CA GLU A 768 -20.56 15.19 -2.25
C GLU A 768 -21.39 15.97 -1.21
N TYR A 769 -20.76 16.78 -0.36
CA TYR A 769 -21.45 17.53 0.72
C TYR A 769 -21.48 19.06 0.52
N GLY A 770 -20.82 19.60 -0.52
CA GLY A 770 -20.69 21.05 -0.75
C GLY A 770 -21.93 21.75 -1.32
N GLY A 771 -22.96 21.00 -1.73
CA GLY A 771 -24.20 21.57 -2.30
C GLY A 771 -23.92 22.51 -3.48
N VAL A 772 -24.59 23.67 -3.51
CA VAL A 772 -24.40 24.73 -4.53
C VAL A 772 -23.01 25.39 -4.53
N ALA A 773 -22.19 25.16 -3.50
CA ALA A 773 -20.83 25.70 -3.39
C ALA A 773 -19.75 24.76 -3.96
N ALA A 774 -20.11 23.54 -4.36
CA ALA A 774 -19.20 22.64 -5.07
C ALA A 774 -18.91 23.17 -6.50
N PRO A 775 -17.65 23.15 -6.97
CA PRO A 775 -17.31 23.64 -8.31
C PRO A 775 -17.94 22.79 -9.41
N LEU A 776 -18.38 23.42 -10.52
CA LEU A 776 -18.86 22.73 -11.72
C LEU A 776 -17.78 21.78 -12.26
N GLN A 777 -18.19 20.58 -12.65
CA GLN A 777 -17.30 19.60 -13.28
C GLN A 777 -17.21 19.90 -14.77
N PHE A 778 -16.23 20.73 -15.15
CA PHE A 778 -15.95 21.06 -16.55
C PHE A 778 -15.21 19.91 -17.25
N TYR A 779 -15.55 19.67 -18.51
CA TYR A 779 -14.82 18.74 -19.37
C TYR A 779 -13.47 19.33 -19.79
N ASP A 780 -12.39 18.54 -19.68
CA ASP A 780 -11.07 18.90 -20.19
C ASP A 780 -10.91 18.37 -21.63
N PRO A 781 -10.83 19.25 -22.65
CA PRO A 781 -10.75 18.84 -24.04
C PRO A 781 -9.39 18.28 -24.45
N TYR A 782 -8.40 18.26 -23.55
CA TYR A 782 -7.11 17.64 -23.78
C TYR A 782 -7.04 16.19 -23.28
N ILE A 783 -8.13 15.65 -22.71
CA ILE A 783 -8.21 14.24 -22.29
C ILE A 783 -8.22 13.32 -23.54
N PRO A 784 -7.42 12.22 -23.56
CA PRO A 784 -7.44 11.24 -24.64
C PRO A 784 -8.84 10.64 -24.88
N PRO A 785 -9.23 10.33 -26.13
CA PRO A 785 -10.54 9.74 -26.41
C PRO A 785 -10.73 8.41 -25.66
N ARG A 786 -11.87 8.22 -24.99
CA ARG A 786 -12.18 6.95 -24.31
C ARG A 786 -12.24 5.78 -25.30
N ALA A 787 -11.88 4.59 -24.81
CA ALA A 787 -12.07 3.36 -25.57
C ALA A 787 -13.58 3.07 -25.73
N LYS A 788 -14.04 2.91 -26.98
CA LYS A 788 -15.46 2.64 -27.30
C LYS A 788 -15.71 1.14 -27.38
N ARG A 789 -16.85 0.66 -26.87
CA ARG A 789 -17.22 -0.76 -27.02
C ARG A 789 -17.57 -1.05 -28.48
N THR A 790 -17.28 -2.27 -28.92
CA THR A 790 -17.76 -2.74 -30.23
C THR A 790 -19.28 -2.93 -30.17
N LEU A 791 -20.01 -2.41 -31.15
CA LEU A 791 -21.46 -2.59 -31.24
C LEU A 791 -21.78 -4.03 -31.66
N ARG A 792 -22.89 -4.58 -31.15
CA ARG A 792 -23.49 -5.85 -31.58
C ARG A 792 -24.27 -5.67 -32.90
N ALA A 793 -23.61 -5.02 -33.85
CA ALA A 793 -24.05 -4.77 -35.21
C ALA A 793 -22.81 -4.82 -36.13
N PRO A 794 -22.96 -5.13 -37.42
CA PRO A 794 -21.84 -5.18 -38.36
C PRO A 794 -21.19 -3.80 -38.52
N ALA A 795 -19.99 -3.78 -39.10
CA ALA A 795 -19.31 -2.53 -39.38
C ALA A 795 -20.18 -1.60 -40.24
N PRO A 796 -20.30 -0.31 -39.89
CA PRO A 796 -21.18 0.61 -40.60
C PRO A 796 -20.71 0.87 -42.03
N GLN A 797 -21.65 0.90 -42.97
CA GLN A 797 -21.40 1.31 -44.35
C GLN A 797 -21.87 2.76 -44.52
N VAL A 798 -20.92 3.66 -44.83
CA VAL A 798 -21.22 5.10 -44.99
C VAL A 798 -21.38 5.44 -46.47
N THR A 799 -22.50 6.07 -46.81
CA THR A 799 -22.79 6.59 -48.16
C THR A 799 -23.15 8.06 -48.06
N TYR A 800 -22.56 8.88 -48.91
CA TYR A 800 -22.94 10.29 -49.03
C TYR A 800 -23.90 10.49 -50.20
N PHE A 801 -24.81 11.45 -50.07
CA PHE A 801 -25.76 11.82 -51.11
C PHE A 801 -26.00 13.33 -51.08
N ASP A 802 -26.39 13.89 -52.22
CA ASP A 802 -26.68 15.32 -52.35
C ASP A 802 -28.19 15.55 -52.40
N THR A 803 -28.65 16.58 -51.72
CA THR A 803 -30.02 17.10 -51.82
C THR A 803 -30.21 17.89 -53.12
N PRO A 804 -31.47 18.20 -53.52
CA PRO A 804 -31.74 19.06 -54.67
C PRO A 804 -31.05 20.44 -54.60
N ASP A 805 -30.86 21.00 -53.40
CA ASP A 805 -30.14 22.26 -53.19
C ASP A 805 -28.61 22.11 -53.09
N ARG A 806 -28.08 20.91 -53.41
CA ARG A 806 -26.65 20.54 -53.39
C ARG A 806 -26.01 20.54 -52.00
N THR A 807 -26.82 20.34 -50.95
CA THR A 807 -26.31 20.05 -49.61
C THR A 807 -25.90 18.58 -49.54
N ARG A 808 -24.63 18.32 -49.19
CA ARG A 808 -24.12 16.95 -49.06
C ARG A 808 -24.44 16.37 -47.69
N LEU A 809 -25.21 15.29 -47.66
CA LEU A 809 -25.66 14.59 -46.45
C LEU A 809 -25.06 13.18 -46.36
N LYS A 810 -25.23 12.54 -45.21
CA LYS A 810 -24.61 11.24 -44.88
C LYS A 810 -25.68 10.21 -44.47
N LEU A 811 -25.59 9.01 -45.04
CA LEU A 811 -26.33 7.82 -44.64
C LEU A 811 -25.36 6.79 -44.07
N THR A 812 -25.70 6.21 -42.93
CA THR A 812 -24.96 5.10 -42.30
C THR A 812 -25.85 3.87 -42.25
N ARG A 813 -25.41 2.76 -42.84
CA ARG A 813 -26.16 1.52 -42.94
C ARG A 813 -25.57 0.41 -42.07
N TYR A 814 -26.42 -0.31 -41.37
CA TYR A 814 -26.11 -1.55 -40.65
C TYR A 814 -26.97 -2.69 -41.22
N CYS A 815 -26.34 -3.58 -41.98
CA CYS A 815 -27.03 -4.70 -42.63
C CYS A 815 -26.21 -5.99 -42.57
N ASP A 816 -26.90 -7.13 -42.50
CA ASP A 816 -26.29 -8.44 -42.68
C ASP A 816 -26.05 -8.66 -44.19
N PRO A 817 -24.80 -8.83 -44.64
CA PRO A 817 -24.50 -9.11 -46.05
C PRO A 817 -25.20 -10.38 -46.57
N ALA A 818 -25.56 -11.32 -45.70
CA ALA A 818 -26.25 -12.55 -46.05
C ALA A 818 -27.78 -12.39 -46.21
N ALA A 819 -28.38 -11.30 -45.74
CA ALA A 819 -29.83 -11.10 -45.78
C ALA A 819 -30.38 -10.82 -47.20
N GLY A 820 -29.53 -10.44 -48.16
CA GLY A 820 -29.91 -10.24 -49.56
C GLY A 820 -31.13 -9.32 -49.74
N LYS A 821 -32.14 -9.76 -50.51
CA LYS A 821 -33.39 -9.01 -50.76
C LYS A 821 -34.45 -9.15 -49.65
N ALA A 822 -34.18 -9.92 -48.59
CA ALA A 822 -35.12 -10.12 -47.48
C ALA A 822 -34.99 -9.05 -46.37
N ALA A 823 -34.04 -8.12 -46.52
CA ALA A 823 -33.77 -7.10 -45.54
C ALA A 823 -34.92 -6.08 -45.46
N LYS A 824 -35.39 -5.75 -44.25
CA LYS A 824 -36.47 -4.79 -44.01
C LYS A 824 -35.87 -3.38 -43.81
N PRO A 825 -35.83 -2.49 -44.82
CA PRO A 825 -35.18 -1.18 -44.68
C PRO A 825 -35.99 -0.27 -43.76
N ILE A 826 -35.32 0.27 -42.74
CA ILE A 826 -35.84 1.30 -41.85
C ILE A 826 -34.88 2.49 -41.78
N LEU A 827 -35.42 3.71 -41.96
CA LEU A 827 -34.68 4.96 -41.82
C LEU A 827 -34.94 5.60 -40.45
N LEU A 828 -33.89 5.85 -39.67
CA LEU A 828 -33.93 6.57 -38.40
C LEU A 828 -33.46 8.01 -38.59
N ILE A 829 -34.29 8.96 -38.14
CA ILE A 829 -34.14 10.40 -38.35
C ILE A 829 -33.98 11.09 -37.00
N HIS A 830 -32.83 11.71 -36.76
CA HIS A 830 -32.48 12.33 -35.48
C HIS A 830 -33.15 13.70 -35.27
N GLY A 831 -33.10 14.19 -34.03
CA GLY A 831 -33.54 15.52 -33.62
C GLY A 831 -32.52 16.62 -33.93
N SER A 832 -32.80 17.85 -33.49
CA SER A 832 -31.84 18.95 -33.64
C SER A 832 -30.87 19.01 -32.45
N GLY A 833 -29.69 19.60 -32.64
CA GLY A 833 -28.64 19.68 -31.60
C GLY A 833 -27.97 18.35 -31.27
N VAL A 834 -28.28 17.31 -32.05
CA VAL A 834 -27.76 15.94 -31.95
C VAL A 834 -27.49 15.39 -33.36
N SER A 835 -26.84 14.23 -33.46
CA SER A 835 -26.65 13.50 -34.72
C SER A 835 -27.37 12.16 -34.69
N SER A 836 -27.24 11.39 -35.77
CA SER A 836 -27.75 10.02 -35.81
C SER A 836 -27.14 9.08 -34.76
N ARG A 837 -26.04 9.48 -34.11
CA ARG A 837 -25.38 8.74 -33.02
C ARG A 837 -26.27 8.48 -31.81
N ILE A 838 -27.34 9.25 -31.62
CA ILE A 838 -28.32 8.97 -30.55
C ILE A 838 -28.92 7.56 -30.67
N PHE A 839 -28.98 7.00 -31.89
CA PHE A 839 -29.51 5.66 -32.13
C PHE A 839 -28.44 4.55 -32.04
N SER A 840 -27.16 4.91 -32.17
CA SER A 840 -26.03 3.97 -32.25
C SER A 840 -24.98 4.20 -31.15
N THR A 841 -25.36 4.88 -30.06
CA THR A 841 -24.44 5.21 -28.96
C THR A 841 -23.95 3.95 -28.26
N ASP A 842 -22.67 3.91 -27.93
CA ASP A 842 -22.04 2.81 -27.22
C ASP A 842 -22.11 2.98 -25.69
N LEU A 843 -22.68 4.11 -25.23
CA LEU A 843 -22.81 4.51 -23.83
C LEU A 843 -23.88 3.75 -23.04
N ILE A 844 -24.77 3.03 -23.72
CA ILE A 844 -25.78 2.15 -23.10
C ILE A 844 -25.56 0.69 -23.49
N PRO A 845 -25.99 -0.29 -22.68
CA PRO A 845 -25.75 -1.70 -22.94
C PRO A 845 -26.29 -2.18 -24.30
N THR A 846 -27.49 -1.73 -24.70
CA THR A 846 -28.14 -2.05 -25.99
C THR A 846 -28.77 -0.79 -26.57
N ASN A 847 -28.29 -0.33 -27.71
CA ASN A 847 -28.88 0.82 -28.43
C ASN A 847 -29.92 0.38 -29.48
N LEU A 848 -30.65 1.35 -30.03
CA LEU A 848 -31.75 1.08 -30.96
C LEU A 848 -31.27 0.41 -32.26
N VAL A 849 -30.08 0.74 -32.76
CA VAL A 849 -29.49 0.09 -33.94
C VAL A 849 -29.23 -1.40 -33.67
N GLU A 850 -28.58 -1.73 -32.55
CA GLU A 850 -28.32 -3.12 -32.16
C GLU A 850 -29.62 -3.91 -32.01
N TYR A 851 -30.65 -3.29 -31.43
CA TYR A 851 -31.94 -3.93 -31.22
C TYR A 851 -32.71 -4.18 -32.52
N LEU A 852 -32.77 -3.18 -33.41
CA LEU A 852 -33.42 -3.31 -34.72
C LEU A 852 -32.67 -4.30 -35.63
N TYR A 853 -31.34 -4.25 -35.62
CA TYR A 853 -30.50 -5.20 -36.35
C TYR A 853 -30.73 -6.64 -35.87
N ALA A 854 -30.73 -6.87 -34.56
CA ALA A 854 -31.06 -8.18 -33.97
C ALA A 854 -32.48 -8.65 -34.31
N SER A 855 -33.40 -7.71 -34.57
CA SER A 855 -34.77 -7.98 -35.02
C SER A 855 -34.91 -8.18 -36.54
N GLY A 856 -33.81 -8.22 -37.28
CA GLY A 856 -33.77 -8.51 -38.72
C GLY A 856 -34.00 -7.31 -39.64
N TYR A 857 -33.85 -6.08 -39.14
CA TYR A 857 -33.98 -4.87 -39.95
C TYR A 857 -32.65 -4.47 -40.63
N ASP A 858 -32.78 -3.89 -41.83
CA ASP A 858 -31.71 -3.16 -42.50
C ASP A 858 -31.77 -1.71 -42.03
N VAL A 859 -30.91 -1.35 -41.09
CA VAL A 859 -31.02 -0.11 -40.33
C VAL A 859 -30.22 1.00 -41.01
N TRP A 860 -30.91 2.07 -41.39
CA TRP A 860 -30.35 3.24 -42.03
C TRP A 860 -30.45 4.45 -41.11
N LEU A 861 -29.33 5.10 -40.86
CA LEU A 861 -29.25 6.34 -40.10
C LEU A 861 -28.99 7.49 -41.06
N VAL A 862 -29.81 8.54 -41.04
CA VAL A 862 -29.52 9.76 -41.80
C VAL A 862 -28.95 10.82 -40.87
N ASP A 863 -27.82 11.40 -41.25
CA ASP A 863 -27.37 12.68 -40.70
C ASP A 863 -27.84 13.80 -41.63
N LEU A 864 -28.85 14.54 -41.15
CA LEU A 864 -29.50 15.64 -41.86
C LEU A 864 -28.61 16.89 -41.90
N ARG A 865 -29.00 17.93 -42.64
CA ARG A 865 -28.23 19.19 -42.70
C ARG A 865 -28.00 19.84 -41.32
N VAL A 866 -28.85 19.51 -40.35
CA VAL A 866 -28.82 19.97 -38.95
C VAL A 866 -28.02 19.04 -38.01
N SER A 867 -27.37 18.00 -38.53
CA SER A 867 -26.58 17.05 -37.72
C SER A 867 -25.29 17.68 -37.22
N ILE A 868 -24.97 17.49 -35.94
CA ILE A 868 -23.71 17.92 -35.32
C ILE A 868 -22.48 17.20 -35.92
N GLU A 869 -22.67 16.15 -36.72
CA GLU A 869 -21.62 15.39 -37.41
C GLU A 869 -21.32 15.94 -38.81
N LEU A 870 -22.04 16.97 -39.28
CA LEU A 870 -21.87 17.55 -40.62
C LEU A 870 -21.53 19.05 -40.55
N PRO A 871 -20.59 19.55 -41.40
CA PRO A 871 -20.28 20.97 -41.47
C PRO A 871 -21.48 21.86 -41.82
N SER A 872 -22.52 21.30 -42.43
CA SER A 872 -23.75 22.00 -42.78
C SER A 872 -24.51 22.57 -41.59
N VAL A 873 -24.29 22.06 -40.36
CA VAL A 873 -24.95 22.56 -39.14
C VAL A 873 -24.65 24.03 -38.85
N LEU A 874 -23.53 24.54 -39.37
CA LEU A 874 -23.12 25.94 -39.23
C LEU A 874 -23.76 26.87 -40.27
N VAL A 875 -24.51 26.32 -41.23
CA VAL A 875 -25.18 27.08 -42.29
C VAL A 875 -26.64 27.28 -41.90
N PRO A 876 -27.12 28.54 -41.76
CA PRO A 876 -28.50 28.81 -41.36
C PRO A 876 -29.53 28.11 -42.27
N THR A 877 -30.47 27.40 -41.66
CA THR A 877 -31.50 26.63 -42.35
C THR A 877 -32.83 26.63 -41.59
N ASN A 878 -33.81 25.90 -42.11
CA ASN A 878 -35.13 25.77 -41.49
C ASN A 878 -35.69 24.35 -41.69
N VAL A 879 -36.67 24.01 -40.86
CA VAL A 879 -37.34 22.70 -40.89
C VAL A 879 -38.07 22.41 -42.22
N ASP A 880 -38.54 23.43 -42.94
CA ASP A 880 -39.24 23.28 -44.23
C ASP A 880 -38.30 22.68 -45.29
N LYS A 881 -37.03 23.15 -45.34
CA LYS A 881 -35.99 22.55 -46.19
C LYS A 881 -35.65 21.12 -45.82
N VAL A 882 -35.52 20.82 -44.52
CA VAL A 882 -35.26 19.45 -44.04
C VAL A 882 -36.39 18.51 -44.50
N ALA A 883 -37.64 18.95 -44.40
CA ALA A 883 -38.81 18.16 -44.78
C ALA A 883 -38.96 18.00 -46.30
N ARG A 884 -38.66 19.02 -47.09
CA ARG A 884 -38.88 19.01 -48.55
C ARG A 884 -37.71 18.48 -49.36
N GLU A 885 -36.50 18.52 -48.81
CA GLU A 885 -35.28 18.23 -49.55
C GLU A 885 -34.49 17.07 -48.93
N ASP A 886 -34.22 17.09 -47.62
CA ASP A 886 -33.33 16.10 -46.98
C ASP A 886 -33.99 14.71 -46.88
N ILE A 887 -35.17 14.65 -46.27
CA ILE A 887 -35.88 13.40 -46.02
C ILE A 887 -36.26 12.71 -47.34
N PRO A 888 -36.87 13.40 -48.34
CA PRO A 888 -37.16 12.80 -49.64
C PRO A 888 -35.90 12.28 -50.37
N ALA A 889 -34.79 13.02 -50.33
CA ALA A 889 -33.53 12.58 -50.93
C ALA A 889 -32.94 11.34 -50.22
N ALA A 890 -33.02 11.28 -48.89
CA ALA A 890 -32.60 10.11 -48.12
C ALA A 890 -33.45 8.88 -48.45
N VAL A 891 -34.78 9.01 -48.48
CA VAL A 891 -35.70 7.92 -48.85
C VAL A 891 -35.43 7.43 -50.28
N ALA A 892 -35.28 8.35 -51.23
CA ALA A 892 -34.96 8.01 -52.62
C ALA A 892 -33.63 7.25 -52.71
N LYS A 893 -32.59 7.69 -51.98
CA LYS A 893 -31.29 7.03 -51.99
C LYS A 893 -31.34 5.63 -51.38
N ILE A 894 -32.07 5.44 -50.28
CA ILE A 894 -32.22 4.11 -49.67
C ILE A 894 -32.95 3.17 -50.63
N ARG A 895 -34.01 3.62 -51.30
CA ARG A 895 -34.73 2.82 -52.31
C ARG A 895 -33.84 2.46 -53.50
N GLU A 896 -33.01 3.39 -53.96
CA GLU A 896 -32.01 3.16 -55.01
C GLU A 896 -31.02 2.06 -54.60
N VAL A 897 -30.47 2.14 -53.39
CA VAL A 897 -29.44 1.20 -52.91
C VAL A 897 -30.00 -0.17 -52.53
N THR A 898 -31.18 -0.21 -51.91
CA THR A 898 -31.81 -1.46 -51.43
C THR A 898 -32.63 -2.16 -52.52
N GLY A 899 -33.10 -1.43 -53.52
CA GLY A 899 -34.10 -1.91 -54.49
C GLY A 899 -35.49 -2.12 -53.89
N ALA A 900 -35.73 -1.71 -52.64
CA ALA A 900 -37.02 -1.85 -52.00
C ALA A 900 -38.03 -0.82 -52.55
N PRO A 901 -39.27 -1.23 -52.87
CA PRO A 901 -40.28 -0.31 -53.39
C PRO A 901 -40.72 0.74 -52.37
N ASN A 902 -40.67 0.40 -51.07
CA ASN A 902 -40.99 1.25 -49.94
C ASN A 902 -40.14 0.88 -48.71
N ILE A 903 -40.00 1.83 -47.77
CA ILE A 903 -39.25 1.67 -46.52
C ILE A 903 -40.13 2.02 -45.31
N GLN A 904 -39.67 1.69 -44.11
CA GLN A 904 -40.23 2.21 -42.86
C GLN A 904 -39.36 3.35 -42.35
N VAL A 905 -39.94 4.23 -41.53
CA VAL A 905 -39.23 5.40 -41.01
C VAL A 905 -39.50 5.60 -39.53
N LEU A 906 -38.51 6.04 -38.77
CA LEU A 906 -38.66 6.49 -37.40
C LEU A 906 -38.06 7.89 -37.26
N GLY A 907 -38.87 8.86 -36.85
CA GLY A 907 -38.41 10.22 -36.58
C GLY A 907 -38.49 10.56 -35.09
N HIS A 908 -37.41 11.10 -34.53
CA HIS A 908 -37.38 11.58 -33.15
C HIS A 908 -37.24 13.09 -33.07
N CYS A 909 -37.97 13.73 -32.14
CA CYS A 909 -37.90 15.18 -31.89
C CYS A 909 -38.10 15.97 -33.21
N LEU A 910 -37.17 16.88 -33.57
CA LEU A 910 -37.20 17.59 -34.86
C LEU A 910 -37.34 16.65 -36.05
N GLY A 911 -36.69 15.48 -36.03
CA GLY A 911 -36.83 14.46 -37.07
C GLY A 911 -38.25 13.93 -37.20
N GLY A 912 -38.98 13.80 -36.09
CA GLY A 912 -40.41 13.44 -36.08
C GLY A 912 -41.30 14.55 -36.64
N LEU A 913 -41.01 15.80 -36.29
CA LEU A 913 -41.69 16.98 -36.83
C LEU A 913 -41.47 17.12 -38.34
N ALA A 914 -40.21 17.06 -38.80
CA ALA A 914 -39.83 17.17 -40.20
C ALA A 914 -40.36 16.00 -41.03
N LEU A 915 -40.37 14.79 -40.47
CA LEU A 915 -41.00 13.63 -41.10
C LEU A 915 -42.50 13.86 -41.28
N SER A 916 -43.20 14.40 -40.27
CA SER A 916 -44.62 14.74 -40.37
C SER A 916 -44.87 15.76 -41.49
N MET A 917 -44.04 16.80 -41.58
CA MET A 917 -44.10 17.79 -42.67
C MET A 917 -43.82 17.17 -44.04
N SER A 918 -42.86 16.24 -44.13
CA SER A 918 -42.53 15.53 -45.38
C SER A 918 -43.71 14.69 -45.87
N LEU A 919 -44.33 13.92 -44.96
CA LEU A 919 -45.54 13.15 -45.24
C LEU A 919 -46.68 14.05 -45.71
N LEU A 920 -46.95 15.14 -44.99
CA LEU A 920 -47.98 16.13 -45.37
C LEU A 920 -47.70 16.81 -46.72
N HIS A 921 -46.43 16.89 -47.14
CA HIS A 921 -46.04 17.40 -48.45
C HIS A 921 -46.20 16.38 -49.59
N GLY A 922 -46.39 15.10 -49.27
CA GLY A 922 -46.52 14.01 -50.24
C GLY A 922 -45.25 13.17 -50.43
N LEU A 923 -44.51 12.89 -49.35
CA LEU A 923 -43.37 11.98 -49.36
C LEU A 923 -43.76 10.59 -49.90
N ASP A 924 -43.15 10.18 -51.02
CA ASP A 924 -43.33 8.86 -51.63
C ASP A 924 -42.32 7.83 -51.08
N GLY A 925 -42.68 6.55 -51.12
CA GLY A 925 -41.78 5.43 -50.79
C GLY A 925 -41.70 5.06 -49.32
N VAL A 926 -42.64 5.51 -48.48
CA VAL A 926 -42.77 5.12 -47.07
C VAL A 926 -44.04 4.30 -46.86
N ARG A 927 -43.94 3.12 -46.21
CA ARG A 927 -45.10 2.25 -45.93
C ARG A 927 -45.66 2.36 -44.50
N SER A 928 -44.82 2.69 -43.51
CA SER A 928 -45.24 2.97 -42.14
C SER A 928 -44.23 3.89 -41.44
N ALA A 929 -44.68 4.59 -40.41
CA ALA A 929 -43.85 5.53 -39.65
C ALA A 929 -43.98 5.35 -38.13
N VAL A 930 -42.89 5.56 -37.40
CA VAL A 930 -42.88 5.75 -35.94
C VAL A 930 -42.44 7.18 -35.64
N ILE A 931 -43.23 7.94 -34.90
CA ILE A 931 -42.96 9.34 -34.57
C ILE A 931 -42.81 9.50 -33.06
N SER A 932 -41.62 9.91 -32.64
CA SER A 932 -41.24 10.02 -31.23
C SER A 932 -41.22 11.48 -30.74
N GLN A 933 -41.89 11.72 -29.62
CA GLN A 933 -42.02 12.98 -28.85
C GLN A 933 -42.74 14.17 -29.51
N VAL A 934 -42.64 14.38 -30.81
CA VAL A 934 -43.31 15.52 -31.47
C VAL A 934 -43.65 15.20 -32.94
N SER A 935 -44.82 15.69 -33.37
CA SER A 935 -45.37 15.51 -34.73
C SER A 935 -46.01 16.84 -35.20
N ALA A 936 -47.05 16.82 -36.02
CA ALA A 936 -47.64 18.00 -36.67
C ALA A 936 -48.12 19.12 -35.70
N HIS A 937 -48.31 18.82 -34.42
CA HIS A 937 -48.73 19.78 -33.38
C HIS A 937 -47.67 19.90 -32.28
N PRO A 938 -46.67 20.80 -32.40
CA PRO A 938 -45.64 20.99 -31.37
C PRO A 938 -46.19 21.81 -30.19
N VAL A 939 -46.37 21.18 -29.02
CA VAL A 939 -46.84 21.84 -27.78
C VAL A 939 -45.76 21.77 -26.69
N PRO A 940 -44.99 22.85 -26.46
CA PRO A 940 -43.89 22.82 -25.49
C PRO A 940 -44.34 23.10 -24.05
N GLY A 941 -43.44 22.82 -23.10
CA GLY A 941 -43.61 23.17 -21.67
C GLY A 941 -43.80 24.67 -21.42
N THR A 942 -44.26 25.03 -20.22
CA THR A 942 -44.67 26.41 -19.87
C THR A 942 -43.56 27.44 -20.09
N LEU A 943 -42.33 27.15 -19.64
CA LEU A 943 -41.18 28.05 -19.80
C LEU A 943 -40.80 28.26 -21.26
N GLN A 944 -40.81 27.20 -22.07
CA GLN A 944 -40.48 27.29 -23.50
C GLN A 944 -41.57 28.03 -24.29
N ARG A 945 -42.84 27.91 -23.87
CA ARG A 945 -43.96 28.68 -24.43
C ARG A 945 -43.83 30.18 -24.17
N ILE A 946 -43.40 30.55 -22.96
CA ILE A 946 -43.09 31.94 -22.61
C ILE A 946 -41.92 32.45 -23.48
N LYS A 947 -40.84 31.69 -23.61
CA LYS A 947 -39.68 32.05 -24.46
C LYS A 947 -40.08 32.25 -25.93
N ALA A 948 -40.93 31.38 -26.47
CA ALA A 948 -41.43 31.46 -27.84
C ALA A 948 -42.38 32.66 -28.07
N GLY A 949 -43.20 33.02 -27.06
CA GLY A 949 -44.10 34.17 -27.10
C GLY A 949 -43.40 35.52 -26.93
N LEU A 950 -42.25 35.56 -26.25
CA LEU A 950 -41.45 36.76 -26.02
C LEU A 950 -40.46 37.09 -27.16
N HIS A 951 -40.48 36.35 -28.28
CA HIS A 951 -39.55 36.55 -29.40
C HIS A 951 -38.06 36.51 -29.00
N ILE A 952 -37.71 35.76 -27.95
CA ILE A 952 -36.33 35.68 -27.43
C ILE A 952 -35.31 35.23 -28.50
N PRO A 953 -35.60 34.26 -29.38
CA PRO A 953 -34.70 33.92 -30.49
C PRO A 953 -34.43 35.09 -31.44
N ASP A 954 -35.44 35.92 -31.72
CA ASP A 954 -35.33 37.10 -32.59
C ASP A 954 -34.51 38.21 -31.92
N LEU A 955 -34.64 38.35 -30.60
CA LEU A 955 -33.82 39.25 -29.77
C LEU A 955 -32.34 38.80 -29.74
N MET A 956 -32.07 37.51 -29.62
CA MET A 956 -30.70 36.96 -29.63
C MET A 956 -30.00 37.14 -30.98
N GLN A 957 -30.74 37.04 -32.09
CA GLN A 957 -30.20 37.32 -33.42
C GLN A 957 -29.87 38.82 -33.62
N HIS A 958 -30.68 39.73 -33.07
CA HIS A 958 -30.38 41.17 -33.05
C HIS A 958 -29.10 41.48 -32.24
N LEU A 959 -28.78 40.63 -31.27
CA LEU A 959 -27.54 40.68 -30.49
C LEU A 959 -26.35 39.94 -31.16
N ARG A 960 -26.49 39.52 -32.42
CA ARG A 960 -25.49 38.80 -33.24
C ARG A 960 -25.09 37.40 -32.72
N ILE A 961 -25.89 36.76 -31.87
CA ILE A 961 -25.69 35.36 -31.49
C ILE A 961 -26.21 34.48 -32.63
N ARG A 962 -25.31 33.75 -33.31
CA ARG A 962 -25.65 32.95 -34.51
C ARG A 962 -25.89 31.47 -34.24
N ASP A 963 -25.34 30.95 -33.16
CA ASP A 963 -25.47 29.56 -32.73
C ASP A 963 -25.47 29.48 -31.19
N LEU A 964 -25.99 28.37 -30.67
CA LEU A 964 -25.93 28.03 -29.24
C LEU A 964 -25.28 26.65 -29.11
N THR A 965 -24.27 26.54 -28.24
CA THR A 965 -23.48 25.33 -28.06
C THR A 965 -23.66 24.71 -26.67
N ALA A 966 -23.80 23.39 -26.64
CA ALA A 966 -23.75 22.59 -25.42
C ALA A 966 -22.33 22.50 -24.82
N TYR A 967 -21.29 22.84 -25.60
CA TYR A 967 -19.89 22.81 -25.15
C TYR A 967 -19.52 24.06 -24.33
N THR A 968 -18.82 23.86 -23.20
CA THR A 968 -18.29 24.94 -22.35
C THR A 968 -16.80 25.12 -22.60
N GLN A 969 -16.42 26.05 -23.49
CA GLN A 969 -15.07 26.60 -23.50
C GLN A 969 -15.02 27.90 -24.30
N GLU A 970 -14.57 28.99 -23.68
CA GLU A 970 -13.71 29.96 -24.34
C GLU A 970 -12.72 30.53 -23.31
N ASP A 971 -11.48 30.79 -23.75
CA ASP A 971 -10.42 31.47 -22.99
C ASP A 971 -10.71 32.97 -22.74
N SER A 972 -11.93 33.44 -23.00
CA SER A 972 -12.29 34.84 -22.81
C SER A 972 -13.69 35.07 -22.22
N TRP A 973 -13.74 36.10 -21.38
CA TRP A 973 -14.91 36.67 -20.70
C TRP A 973 -15.93 37.22 -21.73
N PRO A 974 -17.27 36.98 -21.62
CA PRO A 974 -18.04 36.69 -20.41
C PRO A 974 -18.82 35.35 -20.43
N ALA A 975 -18.36 34.32 -21.15
CA ALA A 975 -19.08 33.05 -21.29
C ALA A 975 -19.26 32.26 -19.96
N ASN A 976 -18.28 32.32 -19.05
CA ASN A 976 -18.31 31.57 -17.78
C ASN A 976 -19.29 32.12 -16.73
N LEU A 977 -19.69 33.40 -16.82
CA LEU A 977 -20.66 34.01 -15.89
C LEU A 977 -22.09 33.52 -16.17
N PHE A 978 -22.37 33.17 -17.42
CA PHE A 978 -23.65 32.61 -17.84
C PHE A 978 -23.86 31.20 -17.26
N ASP A 979 -22.81 30.36 -17.23
CA ASP A 979 -22.86 29.01 -16.65
C ASP A 979 -23.01 29.01 -15.13
N GLU A 980 -22.42 29.98 -14.44
CA GLU A 980 -22.63 30.23 -13.01
C GLU A 980 -24.06 30.73 -12.72
N ALA A 981 -24.63 31.58 -13.57
CA ALA A 981 -25.99 32.09 -13.42
C ALA A 981 -27.07 31.01 -13.67
N LEU A 982 -26.80 30.05 -14.56
CA LEU A 982 -27.71 28.93 -14.84
C LEU A 982 -27.88 27.96 -13.65
N ARG A 983 -26.97 28.00 -12.65
CA ARG A 983 -27.15 27.25 -11.38
C ARG A 983 -28.38 27.69 -10.58
N LEU A 984 -28.85 28.92 -10.79
CA LEU A 984 -30.01 29.49 -10.12
C LEU A 984 -31.29 29.36 -10.95
N TYR A 985 -31.23 28.66 -12.10
CA TYR A 985 -32.40 28.42 -12.93
C TYR A 985 -33.36 27.48 -12.18
N PRO A 986 -34.63 27.86 -11.96
CA PRO A 986 -35.53 27.09 -11.12
C PRO A 986 -35.83 25.73 -11.77
N LEU A 987 -35.39 24.66 -11.12
CA LEU A 987 -35.74 23.27 -11.39
C LEU A 987 -36.48 22.73 -10.16
N ASP A 988 -37.52 21.91 -10.36
CA ASP A 988 -38.18 21.23 -9.25
C ASP A 988 -37.15 20.38 -8.48
N HIS A 989 -37.23 20.41 -7.14
CA HIS A 989 -36.16 20.10 -6.17
C HIS A 989 -35.62 18.64 -6.14
N GLY A 990 -35.73 17.85 -7.22
CA GLY A 990 -35.20 16.47 -7.31
C GLY A 990 -34.08 16.23 -8.34
N GLU A 991 -33.78 17.18 -9.23
CA GLU A 991 -32.94 16.94 -10.44
C GLU A 991 -31.61 17.74 -10.43
N GLY A 992 -31.07 18.07 -9.25
CA GLY A 992 -29.85 18.89 -9.12
C GLY A 992 -28.58 18.17 -9.59
N CYS A 993 -27.90 18.70 -10.62
CA CYS A 993 -26.72 18.08 -11.24
C CYS A 993 -25.52 19.04 -11.28
N GLY A 994 -24.29 18.53 -11.14
CA GLY A 994 -23.05 19.31 -11.24
C GLY A 994 -22.48 19.46 -12.66
N ASN A 995 -23.14 18.85 -13.67
CA ASN A 995 -22.69 18.81 -15.05
C ASN A 995 -23.17 20.07 -15.82
N PRO A 996 -22.25 20.93 -16.29
CA PRO A 996 -22.64 22.17 -16.97
C PRO A 996 -23.31 21.92 -18.34
N ILE A 997 -23.06 20.78 -18.99
CA ILE A 997 -23.73 20.38 -20.23
C ILE A 997 -25.21 20.08 -19.97
N CYS A 998 -25.51 19.44 -18.83
CA CYS A 998 -26.89 19.19 -18.40
C CYS A 998 -27.63 20.51 -18.19
N HIS A 999 -27.02 21.48 -17.49
CA HIS A 999 -27.62 22.80 -17.28
C HIS A 999 -27.86 23.56 -18.59
N ARG A 1000 -26.89 23.54 -19.51
CA ARG A 1000 -27.04 24.17 -20.83
C ARG A 1000 -28.09 23.49 -21.68
N ALA A 1001 -28.10 22.16 -21.74
CA ALA A 1001 -29.11 21.39 -22.48
C ALA A 1001 -30.52 21.68 -21.95
N THR A 1002 -30.69 21.70 -20.62
CA THR A 1002 -31.97 22.03 -19.98
C THR A 1002 -32.39 23.48 -20.24
N PHE A 1003 -31.46 24.44 -20.22
CA PHE A 1003 -31.76 25.82 -20.56
C PHE A 1003 -32.19 25.99 -22.04
N LEU A 1004 -31.46 25.35 -22.96
CA LEU A 1004 -31.68 25.46 -24.41
C LEU A 1004 -32.95 24.73 -24.86
N TYR A 1005 -33.15 23.51 -24.40
CA TYR A 1005 -34.16 22.60 -24.94
C TYR A 1005 -35.33 22.35 -23.97
N GLY A 1006 -35.17 22.63 -22.68
CA GLY A 1006 -36.06 22.13 -21.62
C GLY A 1006 -35.53 20.83 -21.02
N LEU A 1007 -36.20 20.27 -20.01
CA LEU A 1007 -35.77 19.01 -19.39
C LEU A 1007 -35.88 17.87 -20.43
N LEU A 1008 -34.72 17.36 -20.85
CA LEU A 1008 -34.60 16.37 -21.93
C LEU A 1008 -34.72 14.93 -21.42
N TYR A 1009 -34.30 14.67 -20.19
CA TYR A 1009 -34.19 13.35 -19.61
C TYR A 1009 -34.41 13.43 -18.09
N GLU A 1010 -34.81 12.32 -17.50
CA GLU A 1010 -34.78 12.13 -16.05
C GLU A 1010 -33.43 11.50 -15.66
N HIS A 1011 -32.75 12.02 -14.64
CA HIS A 1011 -31.43 11.49 -14.26
C HIS A 1011 -31.47 10.01 -13.87
N ASP A 1012 -32.59 9.52 -13.35
CA ASP A 1012 -32.79 8.10 -13.02
C ASP A 1012 -32.77 7.18 -14.26
N LYS A 1013 -32.94 7.72 -15.48
CA LYS A 1013 -32.86 6.98 -16.75
C LYS A 1013 -31.47 7.03 -17.39
N LEU A 1014 -30.53 7.80 -16.84
CA LEU A 1014 -29.15 7.81 -17.32
C LEU A 1014 -28.30 6.79 -16.55
N ASN A 1015 -27.33 6.18 -17.22
CA ASN A 1015 -26.23 5.46 -16.57
C ASN A 1015 -24.99 6.37 -16.50
N GLU A 1016 -23.97 5.99 -15.73
CA GLU A 1016 -22.78 6.83 -15.51
C GLU A 1016 -22.07 7.16 -16.82
N ALA A 1017 -21.84 6.15 -17.66
CA ALA A 1017 -21.16 6.31 -18.94
C ALA A 1017 -21.90 7.33 -19.82
N LEU A 1018 -23.22 7.25 -19.90
CA LEU A 1018 -24.04 8.18 -20.66
C LEU A 1018 -24.00 9.60 -20.07
N HIS A 1019 -24.16 9.73 -18.75
CA HIS A 1019 -24.21 11.03 -18.08
C HIS A 1019 -22.86 11.78 -18.11
N ALA A 1020 -21.75 11.06 -17.94
CA ALA A 1020 -20.39 11.62 -18.00
C ALA A 1020 -19.93 11.96 -19.43
N ASN A 1021 -20.62 11.44 -20.45
CA ASN A 1021 -20.24 11.59 -21.86
C ASN A 1021 -21.31 12.23 -22.75
N LEU A 1022 -22.23 13.02 -22.17
CA LEU A 1022 -23.29 13.70 -22.92
C LEU A 1022 -22.75 14.61 -24.05
N GLN A 1023 -21.53 15.14 -23.92
CA GLN A 1023 -20.80 15.88 -24.94
C GLN A 1023 -20.60 15.11 -26.26
N GLU A 1024 -20.69 13.78 -26.24
CA GLU A 1024 -20.61 12.96 -27.45
C GLU A 1024 -21.91 12.91 -28.25
N LEU A 1025 -23.02 13.32 -27.64
CA LEU A 1025 -24.36 13.21 -28.23
C LEU A 1025 -24.98 14.58 -28.53
N PHE A 1026 -24.62 15.61 -27.77
CA PHE A 1026 -25.12 16.98 -27.93
C PHE A 1026 -24.05 17.92 -28.49
N GLY A 1027 -24.46 18.88 -29.32
CA GLY A 1027 -23.54 19.83 -29.95
C GLY A 1027 -24.20 21.17 -30.32
N ILE A 1028 -23.71 21.77 -31.40
CA ILE A 1028 -24.14 23.09 -31.88
C ILE A 1028 -25.55 23.02 -32.45
N HIS A 1029 -26.36 24.04 -32.17
CA HIS A 1029 -27.70 24.17 -32.73
C HIS A 1029 -27.86 25.52 -33.46
N ASP A 1030 -28.34 25.45 -34.70
CA ASP A 1030 -28.64 26.61 -35.54
C ASP A 1030 -29.84 27.41 -34.99
N MET A 1031 -29.67 28.73 -34.87
CA MET A 1031 -30.70 29.65 -34.41
C MET A 1031 -31.86 29.81 -35.40
N ALA A 1032 -31.62 29.69 -36.71
CA ALA A 1032 -32.67 29.82 -37.72
C ALA A 1032 -33.69 28.67 -37.63
N VAL A 1033 -33.24 27.47 -37.24
CA VAL A 1033 -34.12 26.34 -36.91
C VAL A 1033 -34.99 26.64 -35.69
N PHE A 1034 -34.42 27.22 -34.62
CA PHE A 1034 -35.17 27.62 -33.43
C PHE A 1034 -36.25 28.67 -33.73
N GLN A 1035 -35.95 29.64 -34.59
CA GLN A 1035 -36.93 30.64 -35.03
C GLN A 1035 -38.12 29.98 -35.73
N HIS A 1036 -37.85 29.03 -36.64
CA HIS A 1036 -38.91 28.33 -37.34
C HIS A 1036 -39.75 27.47 -36.39
N LEU A 1037 -39.11 26.76 -35.44
CA LEU A 1037 -39.82 26.02 -34.39
C LEU A 1037 -40.70 26.94 -33.53
N ALA A 1038 -40.20 28.11 -33.14
CA ALA A 1038 -40.98 29.09 -32.39
C ALA A 1038 -42.19 29.59 -33.19
N THR A 1039 -42.05 29.77 -34.51
CA THR A 1039 -43.18 30.11 -35.40
C THR A 1039 -44.23 29.00 -35.42
N MET A 1040 -43.84 27.73 -35.50
CA MET A 1040 -44.78 26.60 -35.43
C MET A 1040 -45.48 26.51 -34.07
N VAL A 1041 -44.75 26.72 -32.97
CA VAL A 1041 -45.31 26.74 -31.62
C VAL A 1041 -46.36 27.86 -31.47
N ARG A 1042 -46.08 29.06 -32.02
CA ARG A 1042 -47.04 30.18 -32.02
C ARG A 1042 -48.27 29.89 -32.87
N ALA A 1043 -48.09 29.24 -34.03
CA ALA A 1043 -49.20 28.80 -34.87
C ALA A 1043 -49.99 27.63 -34.25
N GLY A 1044 -49.40 26.90 -33.29
CA GLY A 1044 -49.98 25.72 -32.66
C GLY A 1044 -49.91 24.45 -33.53
N GLN A 1045 -49.24 24.53 -34.67
CA GLN A 1045 -49.15 23.50 -35.70
C GLN A 1045 -47.95 23.75 -36.64
N VAL A 1046 -47.58 22.77 -37.45
CA VAL A 1046 -46.55 22.91 -38.48
C VAL A 1046 -46.95 23.94 -39.55
N VAL A 1047 -46.00 24.79 -39.95
CA VAL A 1047 -46.13 25.84 -40.98
C VAL A 1047 -44.87 25.88 -41.85
N ASP A 1048 -44.92 26.56 -42.99
CA ASP A 1048 -43.72 26.78 -43.82
C ASP A 1048 -42.78 27.84 -43.19
N ALA A 1049 -41.60 28.03 -43.80
CA ALA A 1049 -40.60 28.98 -43.34
C ALA A 1049 -41.07 30.45 -43.28
N ARG A 1050 -42.20 30.80 -43.92
CA ARG A 1050 -42.83 32.13 -43.86
C ARG A 1050 -43.91 32.22 -42.79
N GLY A 1051 -44.28 31.10 -42.16
CA GLY A 1051 -45.34 31.00 -41.18
C GLY A 1051 -46.70 30.66 -41.77
N ASP A 1052 -46.78 30.32 -43.06
CA ASP A 1052 -48.02 29.97 -43.73
C ASP A 1052 -48.39 28.50 -43.49
N ASP A 1053 -49.66 28.21 -43.17
CA ASP A 1053 -50.16 26.83 -43.06
C ASP A 1053 -50.40 26.21 -44.45
N VAL A 1054 -49.33 25.68 -45.02
CA VAL A 1054 -49.35 24.95 -46.29
C VAL A 1054 -49.44 23.43 -46.11
N TYR A 1055 -49.37 22.94 -44.86
CA TYR A 1055 -49.24 21.52 -44.54
C TYR A 1055 -50.55 20.88 -44.08
N LEU A 1056 -51.31 21.55 -43.20
CA LEU A 1056 -52.57 21.01 -42.69
C LEU A 1056 -53.79 21.56 -43.44
N THR A 1057 -53.79 22.84 -43.82
CA THR A 1057 -54.98 23.51 -44.40
C THR A 1057 -54.89 24.03 -45.84
N GLY A 1058 -53.73 23.94 -46.53
CA GLY A 1058 -53.45 24.61 -47.82
C GLY A 1058 -54.59 24.60 -48.88
N ALA A 1059 -54.69 25.68 -49.68
CA ALA A 1059 -55.58 26.08 -50.80
C ALA A 1059 -56.95 25.38 -51.07
N ASP A 1060 -57.10 24.07 -50.85
CA ASP A 1060 -58.35 23.30 -50.98
C ASP A 1060 -58.72 22.54 -49.68
N GLY A 1061 -58.20 22.95 -48.51
CA GLY A 1061 -58.71 22.57 -47.19
C GLY A 1061 -58.65 21.07 -46.85
N MET A 1062 -57.45 20.48 -46.79
CA MET A 1062 -57.07 19.14 -46.22
C MET A 1062 -56.38 18.15 -47.20
N LYS A 1063 -55.87 18.59 -48.36
CA LYS A 1063 -55.07 17.72 -49.27
C LYS A 1063 -53.78 17.17 -48.63
N GLY A 1064 -53.14 17.92 -47.73
CA GLY A 1064 -51.87 17.49 -47.11
C GLY A 1064 -52.03 16.27 -46.19
N LEU A 1065 -53.15 16.15 -45.48
CA LEU A 1065 -53.40 15.02 -44.57
C LEU A 1065 -53.44 13.65 -45.28
N GLU A 1066 -53.75 13.60 -46.58
CA GLU A 1066 -53.71 12.35 -47.36
C GLU A 1066 -52.30 11.74 -47.37
N GLY A 1067 -51.24 12.56 -47.29
CA GLY A 1067 -49.87 12.07 -47.19
C GLY A 1067 -49.53 11.39 -45.84
N MET A 1068 -50.38 11.56 -44.82
CA MET A 1068 -50.30 10.81 -43.56
C MET A 1068 -51.29 9.63 -43.49
N ARG A 1069 -51.94 9.26 -44.61
CA ARG A 1069 -52.84 8.09 -44.70
C ARG A 1069 -52.06 6.78 -44.87
N LEU A 1070 -51.27 6.45 -43.85
CA LEU A 1070 -50.51 5.22 -43.71
C LEU A 1070 -50.46 4.82 -42.23
N PRO A 1071 -50.04 3.59 -41.87
CA PRO A 1071 -49.77 3.22 -40.49
C PRO A 1071 -48.77 4.19 -39.82
N ILE A 1072 -49.19 4.86 -38.73
CA ILE A 1072 -48.31 5.68 -37.88
C ILE A 1072 -48.42 5.31 -36.39
N GLY A 1073 -47.29 4.98 -35.76
CA GLY A 1073 -47.15 4.76 -34.32
C GLY A 1073 -46.51 5.95 -33.62
N PHE A 1074 -47.11 6.44 -32.54
CA PHE A 1074 -46.60 7.56 -31.75
C PHE A 1074 -46.00 7.06 -30.42
N ILE A 1075 -44.80 7.53 -30.08
CA ILE A 1075 -44.14 7.22 -28.79
C ILE A 1075 -43.84 8.52 -28.05
N HIS A 1076 -44.24 8.62 -26.78
CA HIS A 1076 -44.07 9.84 -25.99
C HIS A 1076 -43.70 9.49 -24.55
N GLY A 1077 -42.74 10.18 -23.94
CA GLY A 1077 -42.44 10.05 -22.51
C GLY A 1077 -43.48 10.76 -21.63
N GLU A 1078 -43.94 10.12 -20.56
CA GLU A 1078 -44.93 10.68 -19.63
C GLU A 1078 -44.48 12.01 -19.01
N LYS A 1079 -43.19 12.11 -18.66
CA LYS A 1079 -42.59 13.27 -17.98
C LYS A 1079 -41.93 14.28 -18.93
N ASN A 1080 -42.17 14.17 -20.24
CA ASN A 1080 -41.54 15.04 -21.22
C ASN A 1080 -41.99 16.51 -21.08
N GLU A 1081 -41.11 17.36 -20.57
CA GLU A 1081 -41.35 18.81 -20.44
C GLU A 1081 -40.88 19.64 -21.64
N THR A 1082 -40.06 19.06 -22.51
CA THR A 1082 -39.59 19.68 -23.75
C THR A 1082 -40.76 19.87 -24.74
N TYR A 1083 -41.47 18.78 -25.04
CA TYR A 1083 -42.75 18.78 -25.74
C TYR A 1083 -43.74 17.93 -24.95
N LEU A 1084 -44.80 18.57 -24.45
CA LEU A 1084 -45.77 17.91 -23.59
C LEU A 1084 -46.45 16.73 -24.32
N PRO A 1085 -46.87 15.67 -23.59
CA PRO A 1085 -47.56 14.50 -24.16
C PRO A 1085 -48.74 14.81 -25.09
N VAL A 1086 -49.38 15.96 -24.91
CA VAL A 1086 -50.47 16.46 -25.76
C VAL A 1086 -50.03 16.71 -27.21
N SER A 1087 -48.74 16.90 -27.48
CA SER A 1087 -48.19 17.17 -28.82
C SER A 1087 -48.47 16.04 -29.80
N THR A 1088 -48.15 14.80 -29.41
CA THR A 1088 -48.47 13.60 -30.22
C THR A 1088 -49.96 13.26 -30.14
N ALA A 1089 -50.60 13.49 -28.99
CA ALA A 1089 -52.03 13.19 -28.80
C ALA A 1089 -52.93 13.95 -29.79
N ARG A 1090 -52.70 15.25 -30.00
CA ARG A 1090 -53.48 16.06 -30.95
C ARG A 1090 -53.37 15.53 -32.39
N THR A 1091 -52.16 15.19 -32.81
CA THR A 1091 -51.94 14.66 -34.17
C THR A 1091 -52.58 13.29 -34.33
N TYR A 1092 -52.43 12.42 -33.33
CA TYR A 1092 -53.05 11.10 -33.29
C TYR A 1092 -54.59 11.19 -33.37
N GLU A 1093 -55.22 12.06 -32.56
CA GLU A 1093 -56.67 12.26 -32.57
C GLU A 1093 -57.19 12.81 -33.90
N LEU A 1094 -56.46 13.74 -34.52
CA LEU A 1094 -56.79 14.28 -35.83
C LEU A 1094 -56.79 13.18 -36.91
N LEU A 1095 -55.74 12.36 -36.93
CA LEU A 1095 -55.59 11.28 -37.91
C LEU A 1095 -56.63 10.18 -37.72
N ARG A 1096 -56.87 9.75 -36.48
CA ARG A 1096 -57.89 8.74 -36.15
C ARG A 1096 -59.30 9.20 -36.51
N LYS A 1097 -59.58 10.50 -36.38
CA LYS A 1097 -60.86 11.10 -36.77
C LYS A 1097 -61.02 11.14 -38.30
N ARG A 1098 -59.94 11.40 -39.05
CA ARG A 1098 -59.98 11.59 -40.50
C ARG A 1098 -59.85 10.29 -41.31
N PHE A 1099 -59.07 9.34 -40.81
CA PHE A 1099 -58.79 8.04 -41.43
C PHE A 1099 -58.99 6.91 -40.40
N PRO A 1100 -60.24 6.64 -39.96
CA PRO A 1100 -60.52 5.64 -38.93
C PRO A 1100 -60.14 4.22 -39.35
N GLU A 1101 -59.94 3.97 -40.64
CA GLU A 1101 -59.50 2.68 -41.20
C GLU A 1101 -58.00 2.41 -41.07
N GLN A 1102 -57.19 3.43 -40.77
CA GLN A 1102 -55.74 3.31 -40.69
C GLN A 1102 -55.28 2.91 -39.27
N PRO A 1103 -54.27 2.03 -39.14
CA PRO A 1103 -53.80 1.54 -37.84
C PRO A 1103 -52.84 2.55 -37.19
N TYR A 1104 -53.43 3.56 -36.57
CA TYR A 1104 -52.69 4.50 -35.72
C TYR A 1104 -52.59 3.98 -34.29
N GLU A 1105 -51.40 4.05 -33.69
CA GLU A 1105 -51.15 3.71 -32.29
C GLU A 1105 -50.49 4.86 -31.54
N ARG A 1106 -50.73 4.97 -30.23
CA ARG A 1106 -50.03 5.93 -29.37
C ARG A 1106 -49.66 5.29 -28.03
N HIS A 1107 -48.37 5.32 -27.72
CA HIS A 1107 -47.77 4.76 -26.51
C HIS A 1107 -47.20 5.89 -25.64
N LEU A 1108 -47.68 5.99 -24.40
CA LEU A 1108 -47.15 6.89 -23.38
C LEU A 1108 -46.27 6.07 -22.41
N ILE A 1109 -45.00 6.41 -22.30
CA ILE A 1109 -44.01 5.61 -21.55
C ILE A 1109 -43.87 6.16 -20.12
N PRO A 1110 -44.26 5.39 -19.08
CA PRO A 1110 -44.28 5.87 -17.70
C PRO A 1110 -42.89 6.24 -17.18
N GLY A 1111 -42.78 7.40 -16.53
CA GLY A 1111 -41.52 7.85 -15.92
C GLY A 1111 -40.38 8.19 -16.89
N TYR A 1112 -40.61 8.22 -18.21
CA TYR A 1112 -39.62 8.63 -19.21
C TYR A 1112 -39.81 10.10 -19.59
N GLY A 1113 -38.71 10.82 -19.77
CA GLY A 1113 -38.63 12.18 -20.31
C GLY A 1113 -38.60 12.21 -21.86
N HIS A 1114 -37.98 13.23 -22.43
CA HIS A 1114 -37.98 13.47 -23.89
C HIS A 1114 -37.13 12.45 -24.66
N ILE A 1115 -35.82 12.44 -24.41
CA ILE A 1115 -34.86 11.63 -25.19
C ILE A 1115 -34.61 10.24 -24.56
N ASP A 1116 -35.09 10.02 -23.33
CA ASP A 1116 -35.01 8.74 -22.62
C ASP A 1116 -35.60 7.59 -23.44
N CYS A 1117 -36.65 7.87 -24.24
CA CYS A 1117 -37.27 6.87 -25.10
C CYS A 1117 -36.34 6.38 -26.23
N ILE A 1118 -35.25 7.10 -26.52
CA ILE A 1118 -34.28 6.76 -27.55
C ILE A 1118 -33.05 6.10 -26.96
N PHE A 1119 -32.47 6.62 -25.87
CA PHE A 1119 -31.23 6.08 -25.30
C PHE A 1119 -31.20 5.96 -23.77
N GLY A 1120 -32.35 5.97 -23.08
CA GLY A 1120 -32.39 5.71 -21.65
C GLY A 1120 -31.84 4.32 -21.32
N LYS A 1121 -31.27 4.14 -20.12
CA LYS A 1121 -30.58 2.91 -19.70
C LYS A 1121 -31.44 1.64 -19.83
N ASN A 1122 -32.76 1.79 -19.68
CA ASN A 1122 -33.75 0.72 -19.78
C ASN A 1122 -34.61 0.78 -21.06
N ALA A 1123 -34.32 1.67 -22.02
CA ALA A 1123 -35.13 1.85 -23.22
C ALA A 1123 -35.24 0.57 -24.07
N ALA A 1124 -34.21 -0.29 -24.03
CA ALA A 1124 -34.22 -1.59 -24.70
C ALA A 1124 -35.22 -2.60 -24.12
N VAL A 1125 -35.65 -2.40 -22.88
CA VAL A 1125 -36.66 -3.22 -22.20
C VAL A 1125 -38.03 -2.57 -22.33
N ASP A 1126 -38.13 -1.27 -22.13
CA ASP A 1126 -39.43 -0.60 -21.97
C ASP A 1126 -40.00 -0.04 -23.28
N VAL A 1127 -39.14 0.37 -24.22
CA VAL A 1127 -39.56 1.17 -25.40
C VAL A 1127 -39.30 0.46 -26.73
N TYR A 1128 -38.11 -0.11 -26.92
CA TYR A 1128 -37.75 -0.74 -28.19
C TYR A 1128 -38.65 -1.93 -28.58
N PRO A 1129 -39.16 -2.76 -27.64
CA PRO A 1129 -40.14 -3.79 -27.99
C PRO A 1129 -41.43 -3.22 -28.61
N LEU A 1130 -41.89 -2.04 -28.17
CA LEU A 1130 -43.06 -1.37 -28.72
C LEU A 1130 -42.79 -0.89 -30.16
N ILE A 1131 -41.60 -0.31 -30.39
CA ILE A 1131 -41.14 0.12 -31.72
C ILE A 1131 -41.14 -1.09 -32.68
N VAL A 1132 -40.46 -2.18 -32.29
CA VAL A 1132 -40.34 -3.37 -33.14
C VAL A 1132 -41.68 -4.08 -33.32
N GLY A 1133 -42.51 -4.15 -32.28
CA GLY A 1133 -43.85 -4.70 -32.36
C GLY A 1133 -44.70 -3.98 -33.41
N TYR A 1134 -44.69 -2.64 -33.38
CA TYR A 1134 -45.38 -1.81 -34.37
C TYR A 1134 -44.84 -2.00 -35.78
N LEU A 1135 -43.51 -1.94 -35.95
CA LEU A 1135 -42.86 -2.09 -37.24
C LEU A 1135 -43.05 -3.50 -37.84
N ASN A 1136 -43.19 -4.54 -37.04
CA ASN A 1136 -43.44 -5.90 -37.54
C ASN A 1136 -44.89 -6.10 -37.98
N ALA A 1137 -45.83 -5.32 -37.45
CA ALA A 1137 -47.26 -5.41 -37.79
C ALA A 1137 -47.61 -4.76 -39.14
N HIS A 1138 -46.72 -3.92 -39.69
CA HIS A 1138 -46.94 -3.05 -40.84
C HIS A 1138 -45.74 -3.03 -41.80
#